data_AF-A0A2N5ZK56-F1
#
_entry.id   AF-A0A2N5ZK56-F1
#
_cell.length_a   1.000
_cell.length_b   1.000
_cell.length_c   1.000
_cell.angle_alpha   90.00
_cell.angle_beta   90.00
_cell.angle_gamma   90.00
#
_symmetry.space_group_name_H-M   'P 1'
#
loop_
_entity.id
_entity.type
_entity.pdbx_description
1 polymer ?
#
loop_
_entity_poly.entity_id
_entity_poly.type
_entity_poly.pdbx_seq_one_letter_code
_entity_poly.pdbx_strand_id
1 'polypeptide(L)'
;MKSSFIYLFSIFAFLISTSNYAAAQNAISKKQKKNPTKILDTDGDGLSNLDEYTIYFTNPFNNDTDGDGITDGNEVNIFHTNPLLRDTDHDMIQDGTEVGLTAPQGDNFWGHFIADSDGGITTTSPIDNDSDNDGILDGFEDHNRNGVINEGETDPNSETLNIIFTDSDNDSLPNIVEIAIGTDTLNDDTDNDGIIDGIEILVYGTNPSDWDTDSDELSDGLEVGLYKPQGINTELFEFKADADSGQTTTSPLYYDTDFGGASDQLEDLNYNGRFDATEFDPNNRFDEPDDIDMDGVRDQIEDTVGTSFSNFQSDYDSDGDGLSDFFEILGPDGYILSGDEPGTNPANGDSDSDQLTDGGELLRYHTNPLSGDSDNDGLTDENEINVYFTNPLDADTDNDGLTDFNEVVTYNTSPIMVDSDLDLIQDGTELGIHEPETEDTDLSVFVPDSDTLTTTDPNVADTDSGGTIDGFEDFNLNGKVDIDEQEPNNIADDVAPLDTDNDSLPDALEVHLGSNPNNTDSDSDGLTDKEEVFIHKTNLISPDSDGDGLSDGNEVLVHLTNPTRTDTDKDGLSDYYELNFSNTEPTDEDTDDDTLLDGMEINVYNSDPLSANPDNDNATDDYEVKVIHTDPMNPDTDGDGILDGQESWHSTNPRIADTDNDWMLDGDEVNIYGCDPLDTDTDDDLLPDGEEQLYNCNPLIMDTDDDFLTDGYEVYTTFTNPIDADSDNDSLLDGDEWLYTDPNDPDTDDDFLNDGEEVLITFTDPLDSDTDDDTFLDGLDCNPLDSTINPDAIEIECDGIDQNCNPDDEDMTPPEINYSSEVLLYVNENCLAEVPDFSNLIAATDACSDTIYYLQSIAIGELLNQSSNVSIEVSDTSGNTSIANIQINIIDTIPPQIICPENIESTLPEIEYVEPQILDNCNGVLLELTEGLASGSTFPEGYTTIEYTATDTAMNTDSCSFTVHYEPIVIISTMQSNEITIYPNPANSFLYINIKNKAPNDIQIFDPVGNSLKVESTKLNGSIEININELIPGFYFIKVDGVIKSFIKK
;
A
#
# COMPACT_ATOMS: atom_id res chain seq x y z
N MET A 1 46.43 -54.16 -37.68
CA MET A 1 46.82 -55.29 -36.79
C MET A 1 46.16 -55.03 -35.42
N LYS A 2 45.88 -56.03 -34.59
CA LYS A 2 46.51 -56.22 -33.24
C LYS A 2 47.24 -54.99 -32.67
N SER A 3 47.08 -54.61 -31.39
CA SER A 3 46.44 -55.30 -30.24
C SER A 3 46.15 -54.31 -29.09
N SER A 4 44.98 -54.30 -28.43
CA SER A 4 44.52 -55.13 -27.27
C SER A 4 44.82 -54.49 -25.88
N PHE A 5 44.27 -54.89 -24.71
CA PHE A 5 43.66 -56.16 -24.25
C PHE A 5 42.86 -56.01 -22.92
N ILE A 6 42.02 -57.02 -22.57
CA ILE A 6 41.47 -57.38 -21.22
C ILE A 6 40.27 -56.50 -20.76
N TYR A 7 39.03 -56.96 -20.55
CA TYR A 7 38.35 -58.28 -20.65
C TYR A 7 38.53 -59.27 -19.45
N LEU A 8 37.54 -59.37 -18.53
CA LEU A 8 36.83 -60.62 -18.10
C LEU A 8 35.92 -60.49 -16.83
N PHE A 9 34.64 -60.87 -16.96
CA PHE A 9 33.81 -61.73 -16.04
C PHE A 9 33.40 -61.23 -14.61
N SER A 10 32.27 -61.67 -13.99
CA SER A 10 30.99 -62.29 -14.46
C SER A 10 30.05 -62.73 -13.29
N ILE A 11 28.73 -62.73 -13.56
CA ILE A 11 27.70 -63.75 -13.15
C ILE A 11 27.02 -63.70 -11.74
N PHE A 12 25.71 -63.33 -11.74
CA PHE A 12 24.52 -63.93 -11.04
C PHE A 12 24.44 -63.95 -9.47
N ALA A 13 23.25 -64.00 -8.81
CA ALA A 13 21.86 -64.27 -9.26
C ALA A 13 20.73 -63.69 -8.35
N PHE A 14 19.55 -63.47 -8.98
CA PHE A 14 18.18 -63.77 -8.48
C PHE A 14 17.56 -62.93 -7.32
N LEU A 15 16.54 -62.11 -7.59
CA LEU A 15 15.06 -62.39 -7.66
C LEU A 15 14.35 -62.22 -6.27
N ILE A 16 13.10 -61.74 -6.15
CA ILE A 16 11.94 -61.67 -7.07
C ILE A 16 11.16 -60.34 -6.87
N SER A 17 10.68 -59.70 -7.95
CA SER A 17 9.36 -59.04 -7.95
C SER A 17 8.71 -59.11 -9.35
N THR A 18 7.38 -59.20 -9.37
CA THR A 18 6.46 -59.21 -10.52
C THR A 18 5.10 -58.72 -9.97
N SER A 19 4.25 -57.95 -10.65
CA SER A 19 4.12 -57.63 -12.08
C SER A 19 3.16 -56.45 -12.28
N ASN A 20 3.29 -55.73 -13.39
CA ASN A 20 2.24 -55.03 -14.17
C ASN A 20 1.21 -54.15 -13.44
N TYR A 21 1.07 -52.89 -13.86
CA TYR A 21 0.06 -52.47 -14.84
C TYR A 21 0.47 -51.11 -15.45
N ALA A 22 -0.29 -50.60 -16.44
CA ALA A 22 -0.09 -49.30 -17.10
C ALA A 22 1.27 -49.09 -17.85
N ALA A 23 1.40 -49.71 -19.02
CA ALA A 23 2.31 -49.28 -20.08
C ALA A 23 1.63 -49.60 -21.43
N ALA A 24 0.89 -48.63 -21.99
CA ALA A 24 0.03 -48.84 -23.18
C ALA A 24 -0.30 -47.56 -23.98
N GLN A 25 0.40 -46.44 -23.75
CA GLN A 25 0.44 -45.26 -24.62
C GLN A 25 1.92 -44.87 -24.83
N ASN A 26 2.18 -43.88 -25.70
CA ASN A 26 3.50 -43.43 -26.17
C ASN A 26 4.34 -44.52 -26.88
N ALA A 27 3.89 -44.86 -28.10
CA ALA A 27 4.66 -45.65 -29.07
C ALA A 27 4.33 -45.30 -30.54
N ILE A 28 4.03 -44.02 -30.84
CA ILE A 28 3.78 -43.53 -32.20
C ILE A 28 4.39 -42.12 -32.37
N SER A 29 5.71 -42.04 -32.58
CA SER A 29 6.41 -40.89 -33.21
C SER A 29 7.93 -41.11 -33.21
N LYS A 30 8.47 -41.80 -34.23
CA LYS A 30 9.88 -41.65 -34.68
C LYS A 30 9.97 -41.85 -36.19
N LYS A 31 9.47 -40.85 -36.91
CA LYS A 31 10.04 -40.33 -38.15
C LYS A 31 10.39 -38.87 -37.86
N GLN A 32 11.42 -38.34 -38.51
CA GLN A 32 11.76 -36.92 -38.41
C GLN A 32 10.67 -36.07 -39.07
N LYS A 33 10.22 -35.02 -38.39
CA LYS A 33 9.99 -33.73 -39.05
C LYS A 33 11.38 -33.09 -39.22
N LYS A 34 11.65 -32.43 -40.35
CA LYS A 34 12.58 -31.27 -40.36
C LYS A 34 11.83 -30.10 -39.70
N ASN A 35 12.60 -29.16 -39.14
CA ASN A 35 12.30 -27.75 -38.87
C ASN A 35 10.80 -27.35 -38.91
N PRO A 36 10.18 -26.98 -37.76
CA PRO A 36 9.44 -25.71 -37.75
C PRO A 36 10.41 -24.55 -38.04
N THR A 37 9.89 -23.35 -38.27
CA THR A 37 10.66 -22.10 -38.14
C THR A 37 11.50 -22.14 -36.86
N LYS A 38 12.79 -21.81 -36.97
CA LYS A 38 13.58 -21.43 -35.80
C LYS A 38 13.26 -19.96 -35.60
N ILE A 39 12.66 -19.61 -34.47
CA ILE A 39 12.60 -18.22 -34.05
C ILE A 39 14.06 -17.75 -33.91
N LEU A 40 14.37 -16.52 -34.33
CA LEU A 40 15.73 -16.04 -34.16
C LEU A 40 16.01 -15.91 -32.65
N ASP A 41 17.07 -16.58 -32.27
CA ASP A 41 17.65 -16.67 -30.93
C ASP A 41 19.13 -16.78 -31.29
N THR A 42 19.84 -15.66 -31.15
CA THR A 42 21.13 -15.40 -31.81
C THR A 42 22.27 -15.99 -30.98
N ASP A 43 22.17 -15.91 -29.67
CA ASP A 43 23.18 -16.33 -28.71
C ASP A 43 23.04 -17.80 -28.26
N GLY A 44 21.86 -18.40 -28.37
CA GLY A 44 21.55 -19.78 -28.00
C GLY A 44 20.84 -19.97 -26.66
N ASP A 45 20.38 -18.90 -26.00
CA ASP A 45 19.79 -18.89 -24.64
C ASP A 45 18.52 -19.75 -24.52
N GLY A 46 17.42 -19.33 -25.16
CA GLY A 46 16.10 -19.91 -24.96
C GLY A 46 14.91 -18.93 -25.04
N LEU A 47 15.15 -17.63 -24.85
CA LEU A 47 14.30 -16.53 -25.32
C LEU A 47 14.39 -16.41 -26.85
N SER A 48 13.84 -15.32 -27.40
CA SER A 48 14.10 -14.88 -28.77
C SER A 48 14.48 -13.41 -28.78
N ASN A 49 15.19 -12.97 -29.83
CA ASN A 49 15.66 -11.58 -29.94
C ASN A 49 14.53 -10.54 -29.75
N LEU A 50 13.29 -10.92 -30.07
CA LEU A 50 12.10 -10.09 -29.87
C LEU A 50 11.59 -10.12 -28.42
N ASP A 51 11.55 -11.28 -27.75
CA ASP A 51 11.21 -11.37 -26.33
C ASP A 51 12.23 -10.62 -25.47
N GLU A 52 13.51 -10.75 -25.80
CA GLU A 52 14.62 -10.05 -25.16
C GLU A 52 14.48 -8.53 -25.31
N TYR A 53 14.23 -8.04 -26.54
CA TYR A 53 14.08 -6.61 -26.82
C TYR A 53 12.77 -5.99 -26.27
N THR A 54 11.65 -6.73 -26.25
CA THR A 54 10.31 -6.16 -25.97
C THR A 54 9.67 -6.55 -24.64
N ILE A 55 10.15 -7.61 -23.98
CA ILE A 55 9.54 -8.14 -22.74
C ILE A 55 10.53 -8.09 -21.57
N TYR A 56 11.80 -8.47 -21.79
CA TYR A 56 12.79 -8.65 -20.72
C TYR A 56 13.90 -7.59 -20.69
N PHE A 57 14.02 -6.78 -21.75
CA PHE A 57 15.05 -5.75 -21.93
C PHE A 57 16.50 -6.26 -21.80
N THR A 58 16.70 -7.53 -22.12
CA THR A 58 17.99 -8.23 -22.14
C THR A 58 18.69 -8.09 -23.50
N ASN A 59 19.96 -8.48 -23.58
CA ASN A 59 20.78 -8.26 -24.78
C ASN A 59 20.72 -9.47 -25.76
N PRO A 60 20.13 -9.34 -26.97
CA PRO A 60 19.98 -10.44 -27.95
C PRO A 60 21.26 -11.08 -28.49
N PHE A 61 22.42 -10.65 -28.02
CA PHE A 61 23.74 -11.17 -28.39
C PHE A 61 24.52 -11.76 -27.20
N ASN A 62 23.95 -11.79 -25.98
CA ASN A 62 24.63 -12.19 -24.74
C ASN A 62 23.73 -12.90 -23.71
N ASN A 63 23.81 -14.24 -23.69
CA ASN A 63 23.02 -15.18 -22.86
C ASN A 63 23.34 -15.20 -21.34
N ASP A 64 23.77 -14.08 -20.77
CA ASP A 64 24.20 -13.90 -19.38
C ASP A 64 24.27 -12.37 -19.14
N THR A 65 23.14 -11.66 -19.32
CA THR A 65 23.09 -10.18 -19.43
C THR A 65 23.71 -9.47 -18.24
N ASP A 66 23.45 -9.94 -17.03
CA ASP A 66 24.00 -9.37 -15.80
C ASP A 66 25.36 -9.98 -15.39
N GLY A 67 25.69 -11.19 -15.86
CA GLY A 67 26.91 -11.94 -15.55
C GLY A 67 26.85 -12.77 -14.27
N ASP A 68 25.66 -13.08 -13.75
CA ASP A 68 25.43 -13.97 -12.60
C ASP A 68 25.76 -15.45 -12.92
N GLY A 69 25.69 -15.87 -14.19
CA GLY A 69 26.02 -17.23 -14.61
C GLY A 69 24.86 -18.23 -14.64
N ILE A 70 23.61 -17.81 -14.50
CA ILE A 70 22.45 -18.50 -15.06
C ILE A 70 22.46 -18.20 -16.59
N THR A 71 21.31 -17.95 -17.21
CA THR A 71 21.10 -17.34 -18.52
C THR A 71 19.69 -16.76 -18.50
N ASP A 72 19.51 -15.67 -19.20
CA ASP A 72 18.32 -14.82 -19.17
C ASP A 72 17.02 -15.62 -19.35
N GLY A 73 16.99 -16.55 -20.31
CA GLY A 73 15.86 -17.43 -20.55
C GLY A 73 15.69 -18.57 -19.55
N ASN A 74 16.75 -19.00 -18.86
CA ASN A 74 16.61 -19.95 -17.74
C ASN A 74 16.10 -19.26 -16.47
N GLU A 75 16.48 -18.01 -16.23
CA GLU A 75 15.94 -17.18 -15.15
C GLU A 75 14.44 -17.02 -15.31
N VAL A 76 14.01 -16.36 -16.39
CA VAL A 76 12.60 -16.15 -16.76
C VAL A 76 11.78 -17.45 -16.71
N ASN A 77 12.27 -18.54 -17.32
CA ASN A 77 11.47 -19.76 -17.51
C ASN A 77 11.61 -20.84 -16.42
N ILE A 78 12.60 -20.77 -15.52
CA ILE A 78 12.88 -21.84 -14.53
C ILE A 78 12.98 -21.34 -13.10
N PHE A 79 13.68 -20.23 -12.85
CA PHE A 79 13.96 -19.74 -11.50
C PHE A 79 13.01 -18.62 -11.07
N HIS A 80 12.53 -17.82 -12.04
CA HIS A 80 11.72 -16.62 -11.87
C HIS A 80 12.46 -15.50 -11.13
N THR A 81 13.75 -15.39 -11.42
CA THR A 81 14.69 -14.32 -11.07
C THR A 81 14.67 -13.21 -12.13
N ASN A 82 15.36 -12.10 -11.89
CA ASN A 82 15.40 -10.94 -12.80
C ASN A 82 16.73 -10.90 -13.60
N PRO A 83 16.73 -11.13 -14.94
CA PRO A 83 17.95 -11.27 -15.75
C PRO A 83 18.76 -9.97 -15.96
N LEU A 84 18.45 -8.92 -15.19
CA LEU A 84 19.19 -7.67 -15.10
C LEU A 84 19.87 -7.48 -13.73
N LEU A 85 19.63 -8.37 -12.75
CA LEU A 85 20.08 -8.27 -11.35
C LEU A 85 20.72 -9.57 -10.87
N ARG A 86 22.04 -9.54 -10.64
CA ARG A 86 22.84 -10.72 -10.21
C ARG A 86 22.50 -11.30 -8.84
N ASP A 87 21.54 -10.71 -8.15
CA ASP A 87 21.14 -10.92 -6.77
C ASP A 87 19.69 -10.41 -6.70
N THR A 88 18.72 -11.29 -6.94
CA THR A 88 17.32 -10.89 -7.14
C THR A 88 16.64 -10.42 -5.85
N ASP A 89 16.98 -11.00 -4.69
CA ASP A 89 16.32 -10.71 -3.40
C ASP A 89 17.18 -9.96 -2.38
N HIS A 90 18.41 -9.61 -2.77
CA HIS A 90 19.34 -8.72 -2.08
C HIS A 90 19.85 -9.31 -0.75
N ASP A 91 19.94 -10.64 -0.64
CA ASP A 91 20.58 -11.34 0.49
C ASP A 91 22.13 -11.25 0.46
N MET A 92 22.69 -10.75 -0.64
CA MET A 92 24.11 -10.60 -0.96
C MET A 92 24.84 -11.83 -1.53
N ILE A 93 24.13 -12.93 -1.83
CA ILE A 93 24.57 -14.08 -2.64
C ILE A 93 24.04 -13.90 -4.08
N GLN A 94 24.76 -14.41 -5.08
CA GLN A 94 24.26 -14.41 -6.47
C GLN A 94 23.34 -15.60 -6.73
N ASP A 95 22.25 -15.41 -7.46
CA ASP A 95 21.20 -16.41 -7.74
C ASP A 95 21.78 -17.74 -8.26
N GLY A 96 22.74 -17.66 -9.18
CA GLY A 96 23.50 -18.78 -9.76
C GLY A 96 24.35 -19.54 -8.74
N THR A 97 24.83 -18.87 -7.69
CA THR A 97 25.47 -19.52 -6.54
C THR A 97 24.42 -20.31 -5.75
N GLU A 98 23.28 -19.69 -5.45
CA GLU A 98 22.22 -20.27 -4.61
C GLU A 98 21.55 -21.50 -5.23
N VAL A 99 21.25 -21.46 -6.53
CA VAL A 99 20.71 -22.61 -7.27
C VAL A 99 21.76 -23.72 -7.50
N GLY A 100 23.00 -23.49 -7.04
CA GLY A 100 24.06 -24.49 -6.88
C GLY A 100 24.95 -24.69 -8.10
N LEU A 101 25.22 -23.62 -8.87
CA LEU A 101 26.03 -23.73 -10.08
C LEU A 101 27.53 -23.81 -9.77
N THR A 102 28.19 -24.83 -10.32
CA THR A 102 29.65 -25.04 -10.20
C THR A 102 30.45 -24.52 -11.40
N ALA A 103 29.75 -23.92 -12.36
CA ALA A 103 30.20 -23.29 -13.59
C ALA A 103 28.99 -22.52 -14.17
N PRO A 104 29.20 -21.37 -14.84
CA PRO A 104 28.09 -20.61 -15.40
C PRO A 104 27.43 -21.38 -16.54
N GLN A 105 26.18 -21.03 -16.83
CA GLN A 105 25.40 -21.57 -17.95
C GLN A 105 25.62 -20.72 -19.21
N GLY A 106 25.72 -19.39 -19.07
CA GLY A 106 26.02 -18.43 -20.13
C GLY A 106 27.45 -17.85 -20.16
N ASP A 107 27.60 -16.72 -20.84
CA ASP A 107 28.87 -16.12 -21.28
C ASP A 107 29.47 -15.09 -20.28
N ASN A 108 29.84 -15.58 -19.09
CA ASN A 108 30.63 -14.90 -18.06
C ASN A 108 31.94 -14.25 -18.58
N PHE A 109 31.83 -13.09 -19.22
CA PHE A 109 32.90 -12.44 -20.00
C PHE A 109 33.90 -11.67 -19.11
N TRP A 110 33.42 -11.15 -17.98
CA TRP A 110 34.21 -10.36 -17.02
C TRP A 110 34.71 -11.15 -15.80
N GLY A 111 34.04 -12.24 -15.42
CA GLY A 111 34.40 -13.08 -14.26
C GLY A 111 33.61 -12.79 -12.98
N HIS A 112 32.34 -12.34 -13.08
CA HIS A 112 31.52 -11.94 -11.93
C HIS A 112 30.84 -13.10 -11.19
N PHE A 113 30.27 -14.08 -11.90
CA PHE A 113 29.72 -15.32 -11.31
C PHE A 113 30.66 -15.98 -10.29
N ILE A 114 30.14 -16.15 -9.08
CA ILE A 114 30.76 -16.91 -7.99
C ILE A 114 30.28 -18.37 -8.07
N ALA A 115 31.23 -19.31 -8.12
CA ALA A 115 30.88 -20.73 -8.25
C ALA A 115 30.67 -21.41 -6.88
N ASP A 116 29.54 -22.10 -6.74
CA ASP A 116 29.24 -23.00 -5.63
C ASP A 116 30.42 -23.98 -5.40
N SER A 117 30.89 -24.01 -4.16
CA SER A 117 32.09 -24.75 -3.76
C SER A 117 31.85 -26.21 -3.32
N ASP A 118 30.60 -26.69 -3.19
CA ASP A 118 30.29 -28.11 -2.95
C ASP A 118 29.37 -28.76 -4.01
N GLY A 119 28.54 -27.97 -4.69
CA GLY A 119 27.86 -28.31 -5.95
C GLY A 119 26.46 -28.88 -5.79
N GLY A 120 25.54 -28.05 -5.29
CA GLY A 120 24.12 -28.32 -5.10
C GLY A 120 23.86 -29.33 -3.99
N ILE A 121 24.63 -29.30 -2.90
CA ILE A 121 24.35 -30.08 -1.68
C ILE A 121 23.70 -29.20 -0.61
N THR A 122 24.10 -27.94 -0.53
CA THR A 122 23.35 -26.80 0.01
C THR A 122 22.91 -25.89 -1.13
N THR A 123 21.76 -25.25 -0.97
CA THR A 123 21.10 -24.32 -1.91
C THR A 123 20.10 -23.48 -1.12
N THR A 124 20.04 -22.19 -1.38
CA THR A 124 19.10 -21.23 -0.78
C THR A 124 18.00 -20.90 -1.82
N SER A 125 17.44 -19.70 -1.86
CA SER A 125 16.24 -19.38 -2.64
C SER A 125 16.29 -17.95 -3.18
N PRO A 126 16.59 -17.73 -4.48
CA PRO A 126 16.89 -16.41 -5.08
C PRO A 126 15.66 -15.49 -5.29
N ILE A 127 14.72 -15.54 -4.34
CA ILE A 127 13.45 -14.79 -4.29
C ILE A 127 12.89 -14.73 -2.83
N ASP A 128 13.66 -15.14 -1.81
CA ASP A 128 13.24 -15.30 -0.40
C ASP A 128 14.47 -15.27 0.54
N ASN A 129 15.06 -14.08 0.74
CA ASN A 129 16.35 -13.80 1.41
C ASN A 129 16.57 -14.31 2.87
N ASP A 130 15.63 -15.03 3.45
CA ASP A 130 15.75 -15.79 4.72
C ASP A 130 15.05 -17.15 4.52
N SER A 131 15.72 -18.10 3.84
CA SER A 131 15.16 -19.40 3.42
C SER A 131 14.57 -20.26 4.55
N ASP A 132 14.89 -19.95 5.81
CA ASP A 132 14.49 -20.72 6.99
C ASP A 132 13.52 -19.95 7.93
N ASN A 133 13.44 -18.62 7.78
CA ASN A 133 12.62 -17.66 8.52
C ASN A 133 13.03 -17.55 10.02
N ASP A 134 14.33 -17.56 10.30
CA ASP A 134 14.94 -17.40 11.65
C ASP A 134 15.15 -15.92 12.02
N GLY A 135 15.32 -15.05 11.02
CA GLY A 135 15.59 -13.61 11.17
C GLY A 135 17.06 -13.23 10.96
N ILE A 136 17.78 -13.96 10.09
CA ILE A 136 19.14 -13.68 9.62
C ILE A 136 19.14 -13.99 8.13
N LEU A 137 19.62 -13.07 7.28
CA LEU A 137 19.63 -13.32 5.83
C LEU A 137 20.62 -14.44 5.46
N ASP A 138 20.31 -15.16 4.39
CA ASP A 138 21.03 -16.36 3.95
C ASP A 138 22.54 -16.06 3.70
N GLY A 139 22.87 -14.89 3.14
CA GLY A 139 24.23 -14.40 2.87
C GLY A 139 25.00 -13.93 4.11
N PHE A 140 24.33 -13.69 5.24
CA PHE A 140 25.01 -13.55 6.55
C PHE A 140 25.27 -14.92 7.20
N GLU A 141 24.42 -15.91 6.93
CA GLU A 141 24.65 -17.29 7.35
C GLU A 141 25.79 -17.95 6.51
N ASP A 142 25.81 -17.81 5.18
CA ASP A 142 26.99 -18.03 4.33
C ASP A 142 27.78 -16.73 4.08
N HIS A 143 28.39 -16.21 5.14
CA HIS A 143 29.27 -15.02 5.14
C HIS A 143 30.33 -14.99 4.02
N ASN A 144 30.70 -16.13 3.42
CA ASN A 144 31.70 -16.20 2.36
C ASN A 144 31.13 -16.44 0.94
N ARG A 145 29.80 -16.44 0.82
CA ARG A 145 29.00 -16.40 -0.41
C ARG A 145 29.47 -17.42 -1.45
N ASN A 146 29.58 -18.70 -1.06
CA ASN A 146 29.94 -19.77 -2.02
C ASN A 146 29.07 -21.02 -1.96
N GLY A 147 27.87 -20.91 -1.38
CA GLY A 147 26.86 -21.96 -1.33
C GLY A 147 27.16 -23.07 -0.33
N VAL A 148 28.09 -22.87 0.62
CA VAL A 148 28.62 -23.95 1.47
C VAL A 148 28.85 -23.54 2.92
N ILE A 149 28.28 -24.32 3.84
CA ILE A 149 28.52 -24.22 5.29
C ILE A 149 29.95 -24.68 5.67
N ASN A 150 30.88 -23.75 5.95
CA ASN A 150 32.26 -24.05 6.38
C ASN A 150 32.42 -24.13 7.93
N GLU A 151 33.67 -24.16 8.42
CA GLU A 151 34.00 -24.23 9.86
C GLU A 151 34.05 -22.80 10.48
N GLY A 152 32.96 -22.04 10.36
CA GLY A 152 32.82 -20.66 10.84
C GLY A 152 31.38 -20.15 10.78
N GLU A 153 30.77 -20.29 9.61
CA GLU A 153 29.37 -20.00 9.25
C GLU A 153 28.31 -20.77 10.07
N THR A 154 27.05 -20.37 9.89
CA THR A 154 25.86 -21.06 10.40
C THR A 154 25.16 -21.87 9.28
N ASP A 155 23.84 -21.98 9.16
CA ASP A 155 23.18 -22.99 8.31
C ASP A 155 21.84 -22.42 7.75
N PRO A 156 21.86 -21.76 6.54
CA PRO A 156 20.74 -21.00 5.91
C PRO A 156 19.42 -21.75 5.64
N ASN A 157 19.15 -22.83 6.35
CA ASN A 157 18.18 -23.86 6.03
C ASN A 157 17.74 -24.63 7.31
N SER A 158 18.03 -24.14 8.54
CA SER A 158 17.97 -24.93 9.78
C SER A 158 17.82 -24.23 11.17
N GLU A 159 16.84 -23.34 11.41
CA GLU A 159 16.37 -22.77 12.72
C GLU A 159 17.48 -22.77 13.81
N THR A 160 18.44 -21.86 13.74
CA THR A 160 19.64 -21.90 14.60
C THR A 160 19.31 -21.47 16.04
N LEU A 161 19.21 -22.47 16.93
CA LEU A 161 18.73 -22.35 18.32
C LEU A 161 19.46 -21.33 19.25
N ASN A 162 19.22 -20.03 19.04
CA ASN A 162 18.99 -18.98 20.03
C ASN A 162 20.04 -18.90 21.17
N ILE A 163 21.31 -18.68 20.81
CA ILE A 163 22.41 -18.44 21.76
C ILE A 163 23.32 -17.31 21.25
N ILE A 164 23.13 -16.11 21.80
CA ILE A 164 23.89 -14.86 21.55
C ILE A 164 23.36 -14.01 20.39
N PHE A 165 22.05 -13.70 20.44
CA PHE A 165 21.57 -12.36 20.07
C PHE A 165 21.97 -11.38 21.18
N THR A 166 23.23 -10.94 21.17
CA THR A 166 23.62 -9.68 21.81
C THR A 166 24.11 -8.78 20.71
N ASP A 167 23.43 -7.67 20.56
CA ASP A 167 23.93 -6.41 20.06
C ASP A 167 24.53 -5.68 21.30
N SER A 168 25.65 -4.97 21.15
CA SER A 168 26.36 -4.24 22.24
C SER A 168 26.32 -2.71 22.09
N ASP A 169 25.69 -2.25 21.01
CA ASP A 169 26.01 -1.04 20.23
C ASP A 169 24.72 -0.23 20.10
N ASN A 170 23.64 -0.96 19.83
CA ASN A 170 22.24 -0.62 19.67
C ASN A 170 21.94 -0.03 18.29
N ASP A 171 22.72 -0.48 17.29
CA ASP A 171 22.57 -0.24 15.85
C ASP A 171 21.56 -1.19 15.17
N SER A 172 21.12 -2.24 15.90
CA SER A 172 20.29 -3.37 15.47
C SER A 172 21.03 -4.57 14.88
N LEU A 173 22.36 -4.52 14.72
CA LEU A 173 23.16 -5.62 14.18
C LEU A 173 23.68 -6.53 15.32
N PRO A 174 23.42 -7.85 15.32
CA PRO A 174 23.91 -8.71 16.40
C PRO A 174 25.44 -8.90 16.34
N ASN A 175 26.13 -8.91 17.49
CA ASN A 175 27.59 -9.14 17.63
C ASN A 175 28.10 -10.51 17.09
N ILE A 176 27.24 -11.34 16.51
CA ILE A 176 27.64 -12.54 15.74
C ILE A 176 27.73 -12.25 14.24
N VAL A 177 26.85 -11.38 13.71
CA VAL A 177 26.86 -10.90 12.32
C VAL A 177 28.02 -9.93 12.13
N GLU A 178 28.20 -8.96 13.03
CA GLU A 178 29.34 -8.03 13.01
C GLU A 178 30.71 -8.74 12.95
N ILE A 179 30.89 -9.76 13.81
CA ILE A 179 32.11 -10.57 13.88
C ILE A 179 32.33 -11.40 12.60
N ALA A 180 31.27 -11.66 11.83
CA ALA A 180 31.36 -12.23 10.50
C ALA A 180 31.78 -11.14 9.50
N ILE A 181 30.94 -10.14 9.24
CA ILE A 181 31.15 -9.14 8.18
C ILE A 181 32.46 -8.36 8.33
N GLY A 182 32.85 -7.99 9.55
CA GLY A 182 34.13 -7.36 9.85
C GLY A 182 34.10 -6.12 10.75
N THR A 183 32.90 -5.64 11.08
CA THR A 183 32.62 -4.46 11.92
C THR A 183 33.04 -4.62 13.39
N ASP A 184 33.08 -3.53 14.17
CA ASP A 184 33.59 -3.54 15.56
C ASP A 184 32.51 -3.31 16.62
N THR A 185 31.88 -4.41 17.08
CA THR A 185 31.11 -4.78 18.31
C THR A 185 31.11 -3.91 19.60
N LEU A 186 31.51 -2.65 19.51
CA LEU A 186 31.43 -1.56 20.48
C LEU A 186 31.23 -0.18 19.80
N ASN A 187 30.80 -0.15 18.53
CA ASN A 187 30.85 0.99 17.62
C ASN A 187 29.73 0.83 16.56
N ASP A 188 28.77 1.75 16.54
CA ASP A 188 27.55 1.66 15.73
C ASP A 188 27.68 2.21 14.29
N ASP A 189 28.86 2.72 13.93
CA ASP A 189 29.19 3.30 12.62
C ASP A 189 30.69 3.04 12.37
N THR A 190 30.99 1.98 11.61
CA THR A 190 32.32 1.37 11.52
C THR A 190 33.32 2.17 10.68
N ASP A 191 32.91 2.80 9.59
CA ASP A 191 33.81 3.55 8.69
C ASP A 191 33.63 5.08 8.72
N ASN A 192 32.60 5.58 9.41
CA ASN A 192 32.37 6.98 9.79
C ASN A 192 31.76 7.85 8.66
N ASP A 193 31.00 7.22 7.75
CA ASP A 193 30.27 7.85 6.65
C ASP A 193 29.04 8.67 7.12
N GLY A 194 28.36 8.20 8.19
CA GLY A 194 27.15 8.80 8.80
C GLY A 194 25.96 7.86 9.02
N ILE A 195 25.89 6.71 8.32
CA ILE A 195 24.88 5.68 8.54
C ILE A 195 25.28 4.87 9.80
N ILE A 196 24.51 3.85 10.17
CA ILE A 196 24.90 2.84 11.16
C ILE A 196 24.96 1.45 10.51
N ASP A 197 25.90 0.61 10.95
CA ASP A 197 26.23 -0.67 10.30
C ASP A 197 24.99 -1.57 10.06
N GLY A 198 24.03 -1.52 10.97
CA GLY A 198 22.75 -2.23 10.88
C GLY A 198 21.74 -1.64 9.88
N ILE A 199 21.76 -0.33 9.61
CA ILE A 199 20.86 0.31 8.62
C ILE A 199 21.43 0.21 7.20
N GLU A 200 22.75 0.32 7.05
CA GLU A 200 23.43 0.03 5.78
C GLU A 200 22.99 -1.33 5.22
N ILE A 201 23.08 -2.37 6.05
CA ILE A 201 22.68 -3.73 5.71
C ILE A 201 21.15 -3.91 5.55
N LEU A 202 20.34 -3.34 6.45
CA LEU A 202 18.91 -3.66 6.51
C LEU A 202 18.01 -2.70 5.70
N VAL A 203 18.57 -1.63 5.12
CA VAL A 203 17.82 -0.60 4.39
C VAL A 203 18.46 -0.25 3.05
N TYR A 204 19.78 -0.04 2.99
CA TYR A 204 20.45 0.51 1.79
C TYR A 204 21.24 -0.51 0.97
N GLY A 205 21.49 -1.71 1.50
CA GLY A 205 22.31 -2.75 0.85
C GLY A 205 23.82 -2.45 0.82
N THR A 206 24.26 -1.39 1.49
CA THR A 206 25.64 -0.88 1.45
C THR A 206 26.61 -1.67 2.32
N ASN A 207 27.90 -1.34 2.24
CA ASN A 207 28.99 -2.09 2.84
C ASN A 207 29.59 -1.37 4.06
N PRO A 208 29.23 -1.76 5.32
CA PRO A 208 29.57 -1.06 6.57
C PRO A 208 31.04 -1.21 7.00
N SER A 209 31.97 -0.95 6.08
CA SER A 209 33.42 -1.00 6.23
C SER A 209 34.16 -0.32 5.06
N ASP A 210 33.45 0.27 4.10
CA ASP A 210 33.98 1.04 2.98
C ASP A 210 32.95 2.12 2.54
N TRP A 211 32.86 3.20 3.35
CA TRP A 211 32.29 4.57 3.23
C TRP A 211 31.93 5.22 1.85
N ASP A 212 32.05 4.49 0.75
CA ASP A 212 32.10 4.86 -0.68
C ASP A 212 31.87 3.54 -1.45
N THR A 213 30.69 2.94 -1.26
CA THR A 213 30.39 1.52 -1.61
C THR A 213 30.56 1.21 -3.10
N ASP A 214 30.13 2.13 -3.96
CA ASP A 214 30.18 2.02 -5.43
C ASP A 214 31.54 2.48 -6.02
N SER A 215 32.32 3.25 -5.24
CA SER A 215 33.59 3.91 -5.58
C SER A 215 33.52 5.15 -6.48
N ASP A 216 32.49 5.99 -6.33
CA ASP A 216 32.31 7.29 -7.00
C ASP A 216 33.19 8.46 -6.46
N GLU A 217 33.62 8.42 -5.20
CA GLU A 217 34.20 9.54 -4.39
C GLU A 217 33.18 10.47 -3.68
N LEU A 218 31.86 10.20 -3.72
CA LEU A 218 30.91 10.68 -2.71
C LEU A 218 31.05 9.86 -1.41
N SER A 219 29.96 9.38 -0.79
CA SER A 219 29.98 8.60 0.44
C SER A 219 28.55 8.28 0.86
N ASP A 220 28.25 7.03 1.20
CA ASP A 220 26.91 6.49 1.27
C ASP A 220 25.93 7.36 2.10
N GLY A 221 26.33 7.80 3.29
CA GLY A 221 25.57 8.67 4.18
C GLY A 221 25.32 10.09 3.64
N LEU A 222 26.17 10.61 2.77
CA LEU A 222 25.92 11.88 2.07
C LEU A 222 24.85 11.71 0.99
N GLU A 223 24.90 10.58 0.30
CA GLU A 223 24.06 10.24 -0.85
C GLU A 223 22.63 9.96 -0.41
N VAL A 224 22.43 9.27 0.72
CA VAL A 224 21.12 9.13 1.38
C VAL A 224 20.71 10.37 2.21
N GLY A 225 21.30 11.54 1.93
CA GLY A 225 20.83 12.86 2.42
C GLY A 225 21.13 13.19 3.89
N LEU A 226 22.12 12.57 4.53
CA LEU A 226 22.35 12.77 5.97
C LEU A 226 23.00 14.12 6.29
N TYR A 227 22.18 15.07 6.74
CA TYR A 227 22.63 16.33 7.35
C TYR A 227 23.20 16.15 8.78
N LYS A 228 23.05 14.96 9.38
CA LYS A 228 23.58 14.56 10.70
C LYS A 228 23.81 13.03 10.70
N PRO A 229 24.79 12.49 11.44
CA PRO A 229 24.92 11.05 11.58
C PRO A 229 23.71 10.44 12.28
N GLN A 230 23.40 9.19 11.93
CA GLN A 230 22.41 8.36 12.62
C GLN A 230 22.97 7.82 13.95
N GLY A 231 24.25 7.42 13.96
CA GLY A 231 24.93 6.81 15.10
C GLY A 231 25.44 7.77 16.17
N ILE A 232 25.93 7.19 17.28
CA ILE A 232 26.52 7.92 18.42
C ILE A 232 28.05 7.88 18.46
N ASN A 233 28.72 6.99 17.71
CA ASN A 233 30.18 6.87 17.71
C ASN A 233 30.91 7.53 16.52
N THR A 234 30.21 7.89 15.44
CA THR A 234 30.71 8.60 14.25
C THR A 234 31.78 9.67 14.57
N GLU A 235 33.01 9.52 14.05
CA GLU A 235 34.03 10.57 14.14
C GLU A 235 33.69 11.72 13.17
N LEU A 236 32.98 12.74 13.71
CA LEU A 236 32.50 14.03 13.12
C LEU A 236 33.54 14.93 12.38
N PHE A 237 34.60 14.36 11.82
CA PHE A 237 35.52 15.00 10.88
C PHE A 237 35.82 14.14 9.65
N GLU A 238 35.29 12.92 9.59
CA GLU A 238 35.29 12.04 8.41
C GLU A 238 33.88 12.10 7.79
N PHE A 239 32.80 11.93 8.61
CA PHE A 239 31.42 12.33 8.29
C PHE A 239 31.30 13.72 7.64
N LYS A 240 30.45 13.79 6.62
CA LYS A 240 30.19 14.98 5.82
C LYS A 240 28.68 15.23 5.74
N ALA A 241 28.19 16.25 6.44
CA ALA A 241 26.78 16.63 6.39
C ALA A 241 26.40 17.16 5.00
N ASP A 242 25.30 16.62 4.46
CA ASP A 242 24.56 17.20 3.34
C ASP A 242 24.13 18.66 3.65
N ALA A 243 24.10 19.48 2.60
CA ALA A 243 23.78 20.89 2.59
C ALA A 243 22.31 21.26 2.28
N ASP A 244 21.44 20.37 1.79
CA ASP A 244 19.98 20.60 1.71
C ASP A 244 19.13 19.71 2.63
N SER A 245 19.68 18.62 3.18
CA SER A 245 19.03 17.70 4.13
C SER A 245 18.04 16.71 3.50
N GLY A 246 18.42 16.10 2.38
CA GLY A 246 17.65 15.08 1.66
C GLY A 246 16.66 15.63 0.64
N GLN A 247 16.85 16.84 0.12
CA GLN A 247 16.15 17.33 -1.08
C GLN A 247 16.86 16.92 -2.37
N THR A 248 18.17 16.63 -2.29
CA THR A 248 18.90 15.87 -3.30
C THR A 248 19.44 14.61 -2.62
N THR A 249 19.29 13.46 -3.27
CA THR A 249 19.87 12.19 -2.83
C THR A 249 20.41 11.44 -4.03
N THR A 250 21.33 10.51 -3.84
CA THR A 250 21.83 9.61 -4.87
C THR A 250 21.91 8.18 -4.35
N SER A 251 22.21 7.22 -5.22
CA SER A 251 22.15 5.78 -4.92
C SER A 251 23.54 5.21 -4.63
N PRO A 252 23.89 4.90 -3.36
CA PRO A 252 25.23 4.43 -2.98
C PRO A 252 25.59 3.01 -3.47
N LEU A 253 24.78 2.45 -4.38
CA LEU A 253 25.02 1.19 -5.08
C LEU A 253 25.35 1.39 -6.58
N TYR A 254 25.12 2.60 -7.12
CA TYR A 254 25.24 2.90 -8.55
C TYR A 254 26.07 4.18 -8.79
N TYR A 255 27.22 3.99 -9.44
CA TYR A 255 28.18 5.03 -9.90
C TYR A 255 27.62 6.16 -10.80
N ASP A 256 26.32 6.15 -11.08
CA ASP A 256 25.62 6.93 -12.10
C ASP A 256 24.12 6.74 -11.83
N THR A 257 23.57 7.49 -10.86
CA THR A 257 22.24 7.23 -10.28
C THR A 257 21.10 7.27 -11.30
N ASP A 258 21.16 8.20 -12.26
CA ASP A 258 20.14 8.34 -13.29
C ASP A 258 20.48 7.66 -14.63
N PHE A 259 21.69 7.08 -14.73
CA PHE A 259 22.27 6.42 -15.90
C PHE A 259 22.49 7.34 -17.12
N GLY A 260 22.58 8.65 -16.93
CA GLY A 260 22.97 9.64 -17.95
C GLY A 260 24.42 9.49 -18.43
N GLY A 261 25.26 8.76 -17.70
CA GLY A 261 26.64 8.46 -18.08
C GLY A 261 27.65 9.48 -17.58
N ALA A 262 27.32 10.18 -16.48
CA ALA A 262 28.23 11.00 -15.71
C ALA A 262 28.83 10.16 -14.56
N SER A 263 28.89 10.73 -13.36
CA SER A 263 28.91 10.03 -12.09
C SER A 263 28.45 11.05 -11.04
N ASP A 264 27.85 10.60 -9.96
CA ASP A 264 27.18 11.47 -8.99
C ASP A 264 28.17 12.51 -8.38
N GLN A 265 29.44 12.14 -8.18
CA GLN A 265 30.58 13.04 -7.92
C GLN A 265 30.71 14.13 -8.96
N LEU A 266 30.77 13.75 -10.24
CA LEU A 266 31.03 14.67 -11.36
C LEU A 266 29.92 15.70 -11.54
N GLU A 267 28.76 15.43 -10.97
CA GLU A 267 27.59 16.30 -10.97
C GLU A 267 27.60 17.15 -9.70
N ASP A 268 27.71 16.57 -8.49
CA ASP A 268 28.08 17.29 -7.26
C ASP A 268 29.59 17.64 -7.20
N LEU A 269 30.01 18.52 -8.10
CA LEU A 269 31.38 19.05 -8.21
C LEU A 269 31.92 19.72 -6.94
N ASN A 270 31.08 19.99 -5.94
CA ASN A 270 31.49 20.58 -4.67
C ASN A 270 31.38 19.60 -3.48
N TYR A 271 30.91 18.38 -3.72
CA TYR A 271 30.79 17.25 -2.79
C TYR A 271 30.06 17.69 -1.50
N ASN A 272 28.83 18.20 -1.61
CA ASN A 272 27.98 18.68 -0.52
C ASN A 272 26.60 18.01 -0.40
N GLY A 273 26.28 17.00 -1.22
CA GLY A 273 25.02 16.24 -1.18
C GLY A 273 23.81 16.97 -1.77
N ARG A 274 24.03 18.11 -2.44
CA ARG A 274 22.97 19.07 -2.80
C ARG A 274 23.12 19.61 -4.20
N PHE A 275 22.06 19.54 -4.99
CA PHE A 275 21.95 20.23 -6.27
C PHE A 275 22.06 21.75 -6.07
N ASP A 276 23.16 22.31 -6.59
CA ASP A 276 23.40 23.76 -6.65
C ASP A 276 23.34 24.23 -8.10
N ALA A 277 22.84 25.45 -8.34
CA ALA A 277 22.55 25.96 -9.69
C ALA A 277 23.81 26.36 -10.52
N THR A 278 24.90 25.60 -10.35
CA THR A 278 26.16 25.59 -11.10
C THR A 278 26.73 24.18 -11.35
N GLU A 279 26.10 23.16 -10.78
CA GLU A 279 26.31 21.73 -10.92
C GLU A 279 25.24 21.14 -11.87
N PHE A 280 25.23 19.82 -12.07
CA PHE A 280 24.17 19.05 -12.76
C PHE A 280 23.31 18.31 -11.73
N ASP A 281 22.16 17.81 -12.16
CA ASP A 281 21.10 17.24 -11.32
C ASP A 281 21.13 15.70 -11.35
N PRO A 282 21.74 14.98 -10.37
CA PRO A 282 22.09 13.56 -10.47
C PRO A 282 20.91 12.58 -10.32
N ASN A 283 19.69 13.06 -10.51
CA ASN A 283 18.45 12.25 -10.56
C ASN A 283 17.72 12.51 -11.90
N ASN A 284 18.42 13.06 -12.89
CA ASN A 284 17.84 13.71 -14.05
C ASN A 284 18.79 13.59 -15.24
N ARG A 285 18.85 12.38 -15.80
CA ARG A 285 19.65 11.91 -16.96
C ARG A 285 19.57 12.75 -18.24
N PHE A 286 18.75 13.79 -18.20
CA PHE A 286 18.38 14.70 -19.26
C PHE A 286 18.95 16.14 -19.06
N ASP A 287 19.50 16.47 -17.88
CA ASP A 287 20.10 17.78 -17.52
C ASP A 287 21.58 17.91 -18.01
N GLU A 288 22.20 16.77 -18.30
CA GLU A 288 23.58 16.60 -18.78
C GLU A 288 24.00 17.59 -19.90
N PRO A 289 25.23 18.14 -19.88
CA PRO A 289 25.65 19.28 -20.71
C PRO A 289 25.89 18.95 -22.19
N ASP A 290 25.74 17.69 -22.56
CA ASP A 290 25.98 17.12 -23.88
C ASP A 290 24.76 16.29 -24.36
N ASP A 291 23.51 16.59 -23.96
CA ASP A 291 22.25 16.21 -24.64
C ASP A 291 21.26 17.41 -24.53
N ILE A 292 20.67 17.88 -25.64
CA ILE A 292 19.79 19.08 -25.66
C ILE A 292 18.31 18.73 -25.88
N ASP A 293 17.98 17.55 -26.38
CA ASP A 293 16.60 17.12 -26.64
C ASP A 293 16.16 15.78 -26.04
N MET A 294 17.00 15.19 -25.19
CA MET A 294 16.58 14.26 -24.15
C MET A 294 16.02 12.95 -24.73
N ASP A 295 16.59 12.50 -25.85
CA ASP A 295 16.29 11.23 -26.51
C ASP A 295 17.31 10.12 -26.18
N GLY A 296 18.36 10.44 -25.40
CA GLY A 296 19.43 9.52 -25.02
C GLY A 296 20.63 9.55 -25.96
N VAL A 297 20.59 10.37 -27.03
CA VAL A 297 21.71 10.55 -27.97
C VAL A 297 22.43 11.86 -27.69
N ARG A 298 23.58 11.75 -27.01
CA ARG A 298 24.41 12.92 -26.67
C ARG A 298 24.76 13.81 -27.89
N ASP A 299 24.57 15.12 -27.76
CA ASP A 299 24.86 16.29 -28.65
C ASP A 299 26.16 16.16 -29.48
N GLN A 300 27.22 15.55 -28.92
CA GLN A 300 28.49 15.31 -29.61
C GLN A 300 28.49 14.09 -30.56
N ILE A 301 27.64 13.10 -30.27
CA ILE A 301 27.29 11.99 -31.16
C ILE A 301 26.37 12.55 -32.25
N GLU A 302 25.40 13.40 -31.92
CA GLU A 302 24.49 14.01 -32.90
C GLU A 302 25.19 14.87 -33.97
N ASP A 303 26.09 15.80 -33.61
CA ASP A 303 26.92 16.57 -34.59
C ASP A 303 27.89 15.65 -35.38
N THR A 304 27.93 14.34 -35.05
CA THR A 304 28.67 13.30 -35.76
C THR A 304 27.78 12.41 -36.65
N VAL A 305 26.61 11.94 -36.20
CA VAL A 305 25.69 11.06 -36.97
C VAL A 305 24.69 11.86 -37.83
N GLY A 306 24.10 12.93 -37.30
CA GLY A 306 23.26 13.88 -38.06
C GLY A 306 21.85 14.15 -37.54
N THR A 307 21.53 13.75 -36.31
CA THR A 307 20.26 13.94 -35.59
C THR A 307 20.03 15.42 -35.15
N SER A 308 19.25 15.67 -34.09
CA SER A 308 18.34 16.82 -33.94
C SER A 308 18.78 17.96 -33.00
N PHE A 309 19.42 17.67 -31.85
CA PHE A 309 19.83 18.60 -30.79
C PHE A 309 18.79 19.67 -30.35
N SER A 310 17.47 19.46 -30.56
CA SER A 310 16.46 20.52 -30.35
C SER A 310 14.95 20.17 -30.26
N ASN A 311 14.51 18.91 -30.15
CA ASN A 311 13.13 18.46 -30.38
C ASN A 311 12.47 17.51 -29.33
N PHE A 312 12.81 17.62 -28.04
CA PHE A 312 12.16 17.12 -26.81
C PHE A 312 11.04 16.07 -27.00
N GLN A 313 11.37 14.81 -27.32
CA GLN A 313 10.45 13.67 -27.29
C GLN A 313 11.25 12.34 -27.25
N SER A 314 11.07 11.57 -26.17
CA SER A 314 12.02 10.53 -25.71
C SER A 314 11.87 9.13 -26.35
N ASP A 315 11.47 9.08 -27.62
CA ASP A 315 11.59 7.88 -28.46
C ASP A 315 11.63 8.37 -29.92
N TYR A 316 12.83 8.76 -30.35
CA TYR A 316 13.04 9.29 -31.69
C TYR A 316 13.55 8.18 -32.60
N ASP A 317 12.73 7.83 -33.58
CA ASP A 317 13.10 7.22 -34.86
C ASP A 317 13.24 8.39 -35.84
N SER A 318 14.47 8.89 -36.03
CA SER A 318 14.74 10.17 -36.70
C SER A 318 14.49 10.18 -38.21
N ASP A 319 14.40 9.01 -38.85
CA ASP A 319 14.13 8.92 -40.29
C ASP A 319 12.92 8.06 -40.71
N GLY A 320 12.33 7.29 -39.79
CA GLY A 320 11.05 6.60 -39.93
C GLY A 320 11.18 5.16 -40.41
N ASP A 321 12.11 4.43 -39.78
CA ASP A 321 12.73 3.18 -40.21
C ASP A 321 12.15 1.93 -39.53
N GLY A 322 11.84 2.03 -38.24
CA GLY A 322 11.48 0.90 -37.36
C GLY A 322 12.49 0.59 -36.24
N LEU A 323 13.68 1.22 -36.24
CA LEU A 323 14.61 1.26 -35.10
C LEU A 323 14.57 2.64 -34.42
N SER A 324 14.98 2.72 -33.14
CA SER A 324 15.14 4.00 -32.44
C SER A 324 16.60 4.46 -32.47
N ASP A 325 16.82 5.77 -32.46
CA ASP A 325 18.14 6.40 -32.64
C ASP A 325 19.20 5.85 -31.64
N PHE A 326 18.76 5.52 -30.42
CA PHE A 326 19.58 4.89 -29.38
C PHE A 326 20.02 3.46 -29.75
N PHE A 327 19.11 2.62 -30.24
CA PHE A 327 19.39 1.23 -30.60
C PHE A 327 20.39 1.13 -31.76
N GLU A 328 20.26 2.00 -32.76
CA GLU A 328 21.18 2.06 -33.90
C GLU A 328 22.61 2.48 -33.53
N ILE A 329 22.75 3.33 -32.50
CA ILE A 329 24.05 3.80 -31.99
C ILE A 329 24.77 2.74 -31.15
N LEU A 330 24.01 1.85 -30.48
CA LEU A 330 24.57 0.70 -29.81
C LEU A 330 25.06 -0.32 -30.87
N GLY A 331 26.37 -0.56 -30.89
CA GLY A 331 26.92 -1.66 -31.67
C GLY A 331 26.47 -3.03 -31.12
N PRO A 332 26.70 -4.14 -31.85
CA PRO A 332 26.39 -5.51 -31.40
C PRO A 332 27.15 -5.99 -30.15
N ASP A 333 27.87 -5.10 -29.45
CA ASP A 333 28.53 -5.32 -28.18
C ASP A 333 28.00 -4.42 -27.04
N GLY A 334 26.86 -3.74 -27.23
CA GLY A 334 26.08 -3.11 -26.16
C GLY A 334 26.69 -1.82 -25.55
N TYR A 335 27.67 -1.20 -26.23
CA TYR A 335 28.32 0.01 -25.74
C TYR A 335 28.40 1.10 -26.82
N ILE A 336 28.26 2.37 -26.40
CA ILE A 336 28.60 3.54 -27.21
C ILE A 336 30.13 3.60 -27.40
N LEU A 337 30.65 2.81 -28.34
CA LEU A 337 32.09 2.63 -28.48
C LEU A 337 32.80 3.79 -29.19
N SER A 338 34.00 4.08 -28.70
CA SER A 338 34.98 4.98 -29.31
C SER A 338 35.68 4.41 -30.57
N GLY A 339 34.91 3.70 -31.40
CA GLY A 339 35.15 3.42 -32.82
C GLY A 339 36.20 2.38 -33.18
N ASP A 340 35.75 1.16 -33.51
CA ASP A 340 36.39 0.35 -34.56
C ASP A 340 35.37 -0.47 -35.41
N GLU A 341 34.17 -0.83 -34.92
CA GLU A 341 33.01 -1.31 -35.73
C GLU A 341 31.69 -0.66 -35.20
N PRO A 342 30.79 -0.11 -36.04
CA PRO A 342 29.54 0.57 -35.63
C PRO A 342 28.27 -0.29 -35.80
N GLY A 343 27.15 0.17 -35.24
CA GLY A 343 25.79 -0.22 -35.64
C GLY A 343 25.33 0.48 -36.94
N THR A 344 24.02 0.69 -37.07
CA THR A 344 23.38 1.40 -38.21
C THR A 344 23.47 2.92 -38.03
N ASN A 345 22.54 3.74 -38.55
CA ASN A 345 22.72 5.19 -38.59
C ASN A 345 21.38 5.96 -38.46
N PRO A 346 21.10 6.61 -37.31
CA PRO A 346 19.92 7.45 -36.96
C PRO A 346 19.52 8.65 -37.84
N ALA A 347 20.04 8.75 -39.04
CA ALA A 347 19.67 9.79 -40.01
C ALA A 347 19.64 9.25 -41.45
N ASN A 348 19.66 7.92 -41.59
CA ASN A 348 19.62 7.14 -42.82
C ASN A 348 19.31 5.64 -42.53
N GLY A 349 18.07 5.30 -42.17
CA GLY A 349 17.50 3.94 -42.19
C GLY A 349 17.38 3.35 -43.59
N ASP A 350 18.54 3.02 -44.15
CA ASP A 350 18.89 2.41 -45.46
C ASP A 350 20.45 2.45 -45.51
N SER A 351 21.10 1.94 -44.46
CA SER A 351 22.47 2.29 -44.03
C SER A 351 23.54 1.94 -45.07
N ASP A 352 23.34 0.88 -45.85
CA ASP A 352 24.20 0.53 -46.98
C ASP A 352 23.71 1.04 -48.35
N SER A 353 22.49 1.56 -48.41
CA SER A 353 21.81 2.14 -49.58
C SER A 353 21.30 1.15 -50.64
N ASP A 354 20.81 -0.02 -50.20
CA ASP A 354 20.08 -1.02 -50.99
C ASP A 354 18.63 -0.62 -51.36
N GLN A 355 17.94 0.17 -50.52
CA GLN A 355 16.50 0.56 -50.55
C GLN A 355 15.53 -0.29 -49.69
N LEU A 356 15.99 -1.25 -48.89
CA LEU A 356 15.29 -1.65 -47.66
C LEU A 356 15.48 -0.58 -46.56
N THR A 357 14.84 -0.76 -45.41
CA THR A 357 15.09 0.04 -44.19
C THR A 357 15.79 -0.86 -43.18
N ASP A 358 16.64 -0.31 -42.31
CA ASP A 358 17.50 -1.06 -41.41
C ASP A 358 16.67 -1.88 -40.40
N GLY A 359 15.60 -1.29 -39.86
CA GLY A 359 14.57 -2.00 -39.08
C GLY A 359 13.75 -2.98 -39.90
N GLY A 360 13.49 -2.69 -41.18
CA GLY A 360 12.82 -3.62 -42.09
C GLY A 360 13.66 -4.88 -42.36
N GLU A 361 14.96 -4.73 -42.54
CA GLU A 361 15.92 -5.82 -42.66
C GLU A 361 15.97 -6.65 -41.39
N LEU A 362 16.19 -6.02 -40.24
CA LEU A 362 16.42 -6.71 -38.97
C LEU A 362 15.15 -7.41 -38.46
N LEU A 363 14.02 -6.71 -38.47
CA LEU A 363 12.75 -7.19 -37.89
C LEU A 363 11.94 -8.07 -38.84
N ARG A 364 11.95 -7.81 -40.17
CA ARG A 364 11.05 -8.47 -41.13
C ARG A 364 11.71 -9.47 -42.07
N TYR A 365 12.93 -9.18 -42.55
CA TYR A 365 13.59 -10.02 -43.57
C TYR A 365 14.75 -10.87 -43.02
N HIS A 366 15.28 -10.48 -41.87
CA HIS A 366 16.45 -11.05 -41.19
C HIS A 366 17.72 -11.05 -42.05
N THR A 367 17.85 -10.01 -42.88
CA THR A 367 19.06 -9.65 -43.65
C THR A 367 19.97 -8.75 -42.80
N ASN A 368 21.05 -8.22 -43.39
CA ASN A 368 22.09 -7.48 -42.66
C ASN A 368 22.15 -6.01 -43.12
N PRO A 369 21.63 -5.04 -42.33
CA PRO A 369 21.50 -3.62 -42.73
C PRO A 369 22.82 -2.84 -42.90
N LEU A 370 23.96 -3.53 -42.85
CA LEU A 370 25.28 -3.01 -43.17
C LEU A 370 25.87 -3.65 -44.44
N SER A 371 25.07 -4.41 -45.20
CA SER A 371 25.49 -5.28 -46.31
C SER A 371 24.34 -5.78 -47.21
N GLY A 372 23.62 -4.89 -47.90
CA GLY A 372 22.62 -5.13 -48.95
C GLY A 372 23.14 -5.81 -50.23
N ASP A 373 23.70 -6.99 -50.01
CA ASP A 373 24.15 -8.09 -50.87
C ASP A 373 24.51 -9.21 -49.86
N SER A 374 23.54 -9.63 -49.05
CA SER A 374 23.78 -10.35 -47.77
C SER A 374 24.51 -11.68 -47.96
N ASP A 375 24.19 -12.44 -49.02
CA ASP A 375 24.88 -13.69 -49.37
C ASP A 375 26.11 -13.53 -50.28
N ASN A 376 26.29 -12.34 -50.87
CA ASN A 376 27.37 -11.93 -51.78
C ASN A 376 27.32 -12.55 -53.21
N ASP A 377 26.13 -12.91 -53.71
CA ASP A 377 25.85 -13.21 -55.13
C ASP A 377 26.11 -12.00 -56.06
N GLY A 378 25.73 -10.80 -55.63
CA GLY A 378 25.85 -9.55 -56.39
C GLY A 378 24.53 -8.96 -56.92
N LEU A 379 23.38 -9.54 -56.56
CA LEU A 379 22.12 -8.81 -56.42
C LEU A 379 22.18 -7.86 -55.19
N THR A 380 21.02 -7.40 -54.75
CA THR A 380 20.85 -6.65 -53.49
C THR A 380 19.51 -7.09 -52.89
N ASP A 381 19.42 -7.08 -51.57
CA ASP A 381 18.33 -7.68 -50.82
C ASP A 381 16.95 -7.09 -51.21
N GLU A 382 16.82 -5.79 -51.54
CA GLU A 382 15.62 -5.19 -52.15
C GLU A 382 15.24 -5.84 -53.48
N ASN A 383 16.22 -6.02 -54.36
CA ASN A 383 16.01 -6.57 -55.70
C ASN A 383 15.58 -8.03 -55.62
N GLU A 384 16.10 -8.77 -54.65
CA GLU A 384 15.69 -10.15 -54.38
C GLU A 384 14.26 -10.22 -53.86
N ILE A 385 13.95 -9.50 -52.77
CA ILE A 385 12.64 -9.53 -52.12
C ILE A 385 11.52 -8.95 -53.01
N ASN A 386 11.80 -7.89 -53.79
CA ASN A 386 10.77 -7.10 -54.48
C ASN A 386 10.79 -7.19 -56.02
N VAL A 387 11.89 -7.63 -56.65
CA VAL A 387 12.01 -7.67 -58.13
C VAL A 387 12.10 -9.10 -58.68
N TYR A 388 12.84 -9.99 -58.03
CA TYR A 388 13.10 -11.35 -58.51
C TYR A 388 12.39 -12.47 -57.71
N PHE A 389 12.05 -12.18 -56.45
CA PHE A 389 11.44 -13.09 -55.47
C PHE A 389 12.33 -14.28 -55.08
N THR A 390 13.63 -14.02 -55.03
CA THR A 390 14.70 -14.92 -54.57
C THR A 390 14.91 -14.80 -53.05
N ASN A 391 15.82 -15.59 -52.49
CA ASN A 391 16.12 -15.59 -51.06
C ASN A 391 17.48 -14.91 -50.80
N PRO A 392 17.54 -13.70 -50.21
CA PRO A 392 18.78 -12.91 -50.05
C PRO A 392 19.82 -13.48 -49.05
N LEU A 393 19.68 -14.76 -48.72
CA LEU A 393 20.54 -15.52 -47.82
C LEU A 393 21.00 -16.86 -48.46
N ASP A 394 20.82 -17.05 -49.78
CA ASP A 394 21.09 -18.31 -50.51
C ASP A 394 21.33 -18.07 -52.02
N ALA A 395 22.59 -17.83 -52.38
CA ALA A 395 23.10 -17.35 -53.69
C ALA A 395 22.86 -18.24 -54.94
N ASP A 396 21.94 -19.19 -54.88
CA ASP A 396 21.48 -20.09 -55.96
C ASP A 396 20.09 -20.63 -55.54
N THR A 397 19.07 -19.75 -55.54
CA THR A 397 17.77 -19.98 -54.87
C THR A 397 17.08 -21.27 -55.34
N ASP A 398 17.15 -21.62 -56.63
CA ASP A 398 16.51 -22.84 -57.17
C ASP A 398 17.44 -24.05 -57.36
N ASN A 399 18.75 -23.86 -57.11
CA ASN A 399 19.78 -24.89 -57.01
C ASN A 399 20.12 -25.58 -58.36
N ASP A 400 19.97 -24.82 -59.46
CA ASP A 400 20.38 -25.10 -60.84
C ASP A 400 21.92 -25.05 -61.03
N GLY A 401 22.64 -24.36 -60.15
CA GLY A 401 24.10 -24.24 -60.21
C GLY A 401 24.62 -23.02 -60.96
N LEU A 402 23.74 -22.11 -61.39
CA LEU A 402 24.04 -20.71 -61.67
C LEU A 402 24.08 -19.91 -60.34
N THR A 403 24.05 -18.57 -60.42
CA THR A 403 23.71 -17.70 -59.28
C THR A 403 22.64 -16.73 -59.73
N ASP A 404 21.81 -16.25 -58.81
CA ASP A 404 20.60 -15.48 -59.09
C ASP A 404 20.92 -14.20 -59.88
N PHE A 405 22.01 -13.50 -59.56
CA PHE A 405 22.57 -12.40 -60.37
C PHE A 405 22.91 -12.82 -61.80
N ASN A 406 23.60 -13.96 -61.96
CA ASN A 406 24.06 -14.41 -63.25
C ASN A 406 22.88 -14.80 -64.16
N GLU A 407 21.84 -15.38 -63.61
CA GLU A 407 20.59 -15.64 -64.30
C GLU A 407 19.97 -14.37 -64.85
N VAL A 408 19.64 -13.41 -63.99
CA VAL A 408 18.85 -12.23 -64.39
C VAL A 408 19.69 -11.21 -65.19
N VAL A 409 21.01 -11.15 -64.97
CA VAL A 409 21.91 -10.18 -65.63
C VAL A 409 22.65 -10.76 -66.84
N THR A 410 23.03 -12.04 -66.83
CA THR A 410 23.85 -12.66 -67.91
C THR A 410 23.03 -13.53 -68.86
N TYR A 411 22.13 -14.38 -68.33
CA TYR A 411 21.46 -15.43 -69.13
C TYR A 411 20.01 -15.09 -69.51
N ASN A 412 19.33 -14.21 -68.76
CA ASN A 412 17.90 -13.90 -68.85
C ASN A 412 17.02 -15.12 -68.49
N THR A 413 17.49 -15.95 -67.57
CA THR A 413 16.75 -17.08 -66.99
C THR A 413 15.97 -16.61 -65.74
N SER A 414 15.51 -17.51 -64.88
CA SER A 414 14.47 -17.27 -63.87
C SER A 414 14.87 -17.95 -62.55
N PRO A 415 15.52 -17.24 -61.61
CA PRO A 415 16.22 -17.81 -60.42
C PRO A 415 15.32 -18.39 -59.31
N ILE A 416 14.10 -18.78 -59.67
CA ILE A 416 13.11 -19.46 -58.83
C ILE A 416 12.49 -20.65 -59.58
N MET A 417 13.10 -21.05 -60.71
CA MET A 417 12.66 -22.11 -61.62
C MET A 417 13.88 -22.71 -62.32
N VAL A 418 14.34 -23.85 -61.79
CA VAL A 418 15.47 -24.70 -62.24
C VAL A 418 15.43 -25.19 -63.71
N ASP A 419 14.45 -24.74 -64.49
CA ASP A 419 14.13 -24.99 -65.90
C ASP A 419 13.25 -23.80 -66.35
N SER A 420 13.84 -22.79 -66.99
CA SER A 420 13.19 -21.49 -67.22
C SER A 420 12.04 -21.50 -68.23
N ASP A 421 12.10 -22.38 -69.22
CA ASP A 421 11.15 -22.41 -70.34
C ASP A 421 10.30 -23.69 -70.42
N LEU A 422 10.50 -24.59 -69.45
CA LEU A 422 9.75 -25.83 -69.19
C LEU A 422 10.01 -26.89 -70.28
N ASP A 423 11.28 -26.97 -70.70
CA ASP A 423 11.86 -27.90 -71.67
C ASP A 423 12.14 -29.29 -71.10
N LEU A 424 12.37 -29.37 -69.77
CA LEU A 424 12.81 -30.49 -68.95
C LEU A 424 14.34 -30.62 -68.72
N ILE A 425 15.17 -29.77 -69.33
CA ILE A 425 16.60 -29.63 -69.00
C ILE A 425 16.78 -28.42 -68.07
N GLN A 426 17.76 -28.46 -67.16
CA GLN A 426 18.09 -27.32 -66.29
C GLN A 426 18.93 -26.27 -67.03
N ASP A 427 18.74 -24.99 -66.74
CA ASP A 427 19.34 -23.87 -67.47
C ASP A 427 20.88 -23.91 -67.45
N GLY A 428 21.46 -24.19 -66.28
CA GLY A 428 22.88 -24.48 -66.08
C GLY A 428 23.35 -25.72 -66.86
N THR A 429 22.52 -26.77 -66.98
CA THR A 429 22.84 -27.91 -67.88
C THR A 429 22.87 -27.46 -69.35
N GLU A 430 21.89 -26.66 -69.79
CA GLU A 430 21.80 -26.16 -71.18
C GLU A 430 22.96 -25.24 -71.57
N LEU A 431 23.40 -24.41 -70.64
CA LEU A 431 24.57 -23.53 -70.78
C LEU A 431 25.91 -24.28 -70.72
N GLY A 432 25.90 -25.53 -70.25
CA GLY A 432 27.08 -26.42 -70.17
C GLY A 432 27.89 -26.26 -68.88
N ILE A 433 27.23 -26.01 -67.75
CA ILE A 433 27.82 -25.93 -66.40
C ILE A 433 28.08 -27.35 -65.87
N HIS A 434 29.28 -27.58 -65.32
CA HIS A 434 29.75 -28.91 -64.88
C HIS A 434 30.16 -28.98 -63.39
N GLU A 435 30.46 -27.82 -62.82
CA GLU A 435 30.72 -27.53 -61.41
C GLU A 435 29.98 -26.18 -61.19
N PRO A 436 29.14 -26.01 -60.15
CA PRO A 436 28.25 -24.84 -60.01
C PRO A 436 29.04 -23.54 -59.75
N GLU A 437 28.37 -22.40 -59.85
CA GLU A 437 29.01 -21.08 -59.71
C GLU A 437 29.28 -20.67 -58.24
N THR A 438 28.45 -21.11 -57.27
CA THR A 438 28.66 -20.92 -55.81
C THR A 438 29.00 -22.24 -55.04
N GLU A 439 29.25 -22.19 -53.72
CA GLU A 439 29.38 -23.37 -52.84
C GLU A 439 28.05 -23.78 -52.14
N ASP A 440 27.02 -22.94 -52.19
CA ASP A 440 25.77 -23.09 -51.43
C ASP A 440 24.75 -24.04 -52.11
N THR A 441 24.73 -24.08 -53.45
CA THR A 441 24.00 -25.03 -54.31
C THR A 441 23.82 -26.44 -53.71
N ASP A 442 22.58 -26.88 -53.43
CA ASP A 442 22.28 -28.27 -53.08
C ASP A 442 22.57 -29.19 -54.28
N LEU A 443 23.74 -29.81 -54.23
CA LEU A 443 24.25 -30.85 -55.14
C LEU A 443 23.36 -32.14 -55.22
N SER A 444 22.15 -32.13 -54.68
CA SER A 444 21.10 -33.12 -54.90
C SER A 444 19.96 -32.65 -55.82
N VAL A 445 19.87 -31.35 -56.13
CA VAL A 445 19.07 -30.74 -57.20
C VAL A 445 19.90 -30.59 -58.48
N PHE A 446 21.09 -29.98 -58.37
CA PHE A 446 21.99 -29.70 -59.49
C PHE A 446 22.31 -30.91 -60.40
N VAL A 447 22.09 -30.75 -61.71
CA VAL A 447 22.51 -31.67 -62.77
C VAL A 447 23.72 -31.09 -63.52
N PRO A 448 24.90 -31.74 -63.48
CA PRO A 448 26.06 -31.29 -64.23
C PRO A 448 26.06 -31.81 -65.68
N ASP A 449 26.29 -30.91 -66.64
CA ASP A 449 26.48 -31.24 -68.06
C ASP A 449 27.58 -32.30 -68.28
N SER A 450 27.37 -33.15 -69.29
CA SER A 450 28.29 -34.23 -69.68
C SER A 450 29.10 -33.98 -70.96
N ASP A 451 28.85 -32.94 -71.76
CA ASP A 451 29.72 -32.45 -72.86
C ASP A 451 29.47 -30.99 -73.26
N THR A 452 30.16 -30.06 -72.56
CA THR A 452 30.39 -28.59 -72.72
C THR A 452 30.65 -28.01 -74.14
N LEU A 453 30.25 -28.74 -75.18
CA LEU A 453 30.35 -28.46 -76.61
C LEU A 453 28.98 -28.54 -77.31
N THR A 454 27.97 -29.12 -76.65
CA THR A 454 26.55 -29.06 -77.00
C THR A 454 25.84 -28.23 -75.94
N THR A 455 25.04 -27.28 -76.39
CA THR A 455 24.30 -26.31 -75.57
C THR A 455 23.02 -25.94 -76.32
N THR A 456 21.99 -25.58 -75.58
CA THR A 456 20.68 -25.14 -76.07
C THR A 456 20.45 -23.67 -75.65
N ASP A 457 19.23 -23.16 -75.62
CA ASP A 457 18.91 -21.74 -75.38
C ASP A 457 17.79 -21.70 -74.32
N PRO A 458 18.09 -21.53 -73.01
CA PRO A 458 17.18 -21.75 -71.84
C PRO A 458 16.09 -20.68 -71.67
N ASN A 459 15.54 -20.25 -72.80
CA ASN A 459 14.52 -19.23 -73.01
C ASN A 459 13.66 -19.60 -74.24
N VAL A 460 13.95 -20.74 -74.88
CA VAL A 460 13.43 -21.25 -76.16
C VAL A 460 13.45 -22.80 -76.17
N ALA A 461 12.52 -23.43 -75.43
CA ALA A 461 12.26 -24.88 -75.32
C ALA A 461 12.09 -25.70 -76.64
N ASP A 462 12.40 -25.14 -77.81
CA ASP A 462 12.53 -25.81 -79.11
C ASP A 462 13.57 -24.97 -79.88
N THR A 463 14.86 -25.13 -79.50
CA THR A 463 15.97 -24.24 -79.89
C THR A 463 16.06 -24.03 -81.40
N ASP A 464 15.74 -25.07 -82.20
CA ASP A 464 15.77 -24.99 -83.66
C ASP A 464 14.43 -24.65 -84.35
N SER A 465 13.32 -24.68 -83.58
CA SER A 465 11.94 -24.49 -84.02
C SER A 465 11.39 -25.58 -84.94
N GLY A 466 11.70 -26.85 -84.63
CA GLY A 466 11.30 -28.05 -85.37
C GLY A 466 9.93 -28.62 -84.99
N GLY A 467 9.49 -28.39 -83.74
CA GLY A 467 8.23 -28.87 -83.18
C GLY A 467 8.38 -30.08 -82.25
N THR A 468 9.58 -30.27 -81.69
CA THR A 468 9.93 -31.16 -80.57
C THR A 468 10.62 -30.28 -79.53
N ILE A 469 10.46 -30.54 -78.22
CA ILE A 469 11.23 -29.81 -77.19
C ILE A 469 12.57 -30.51 -76.93
N ASP A 470 13.58 -29.75 -76.56
CA ASP A 470 14.98 -30.15 -76.50
C ASP A 470 15.23 -31.24 -75.42
N GLY A 471 14.52 -31.21 -74.29
CA GLY A 471 14.50 -32.25 -73.26
C GLY A 471 13.78 -33.55 -73.66
N PHE A 472 13.01 -33.56 -74.76
CA PHE A 472 12.61 -34.80 -75.43
C PHE A 472 13.59 -35.27 -76.50
N GLU A 473 14.53 -34.42 -76.92
CA GLU A 473 15.60 -34.76 -77.83
C GLU A 473 16.80 -35.34 -77.05
N ASP A 474 17.24 -34.72 -75.93
CA ASP A 474 18.08 -35.33 -74.88
C ASP A 474 17.22 -35.99 -73.78
N PHE A 475 16.69 -37.17 -74.07
CA PHE A 475 15.91 -37.98 -73.13
C PHE A 475 16.64 -38.35 -71.81
N ASN A 476 17.95 -38.08 -71.69
CA ASN A 476 18.75 -38.40 -70.51
C ASN A 476 19.23 -37.17 -69.73
N LEU A 477 18.83 -35.97 -70.16
CA LEU A 477 18.94 -34.69 -69.45
C LEU A 477 20.36 -34.46 -68.91
N ASN A 478 21.37 -34.45 -69.79
CA ASN A 478 22.76 -34.23 -69.39
C ASN A 478 23.59 -33.39 -70.39
N GLY A 479 22.93 -32.51 -71.13
CA GLY A 479 23.56 -31.55 -72.06
C GLY A 479 24.24 -32.18 -73.27
N LYS A 480 24.14 -33.51 -73.45
CA LYS A 480 25.00 -34.26 -74.37
C LYS A 480 24.21 -35.26 -75.22
N VAL A 481 24.02 -34.88 -76.47
CA VAL A 481 23.54 -35.72 -77.58
C VAL A 481 24.20 -37.12 -77.62
N ASP A 482 23.50 -38.16 -77.18
CA ASP A 482 23.99 -39.54 -77.20
C ASP A 482 23.44 -40.35 -78.42
N ILE A 483 23.91 -41.59 -78.59
CA ILE A 483 23.78 -42.31 -79.87
C ILE A 483 22.39 -42.89 -80.18
N ASP A 484 21.48 -42.89 -79.21
CA ASP A 484 20.11 -43.43 -79.34
C ASP A 484 19.01 -42.34 -79.10
N GLU A 485 19.41 -41.05 -79.05
CA GLU A 485 18.61 -39.82 -78.87
C GLU A 485 18.39 -39.04 -80.19
N GLN A 486 17.76 -37.85 -80.11
CA GLN A 486 17.68 -36.88 -81.22
C GLN A 486 18.74 -35.77 -81.01
N GLU A 487 18.70 -34.64 -81.72
CA GLU A 487 19.78 -33.63 -81.71
C GLU A 487 19.12 -32.23 -81.64
N PRO A 488 19.00 -31.59 -80.44
CA PRO A 488 18.29 -30.31 -80.15
C PRO A 488 18.60 -29.06 -80.99
N ASN A 489 19.37 -29.22 -82.06
CA ASN A 489 19.87 -28.15 -82.93
C ASN A 489 19.73 -28.57 -84.42
N ASN A 490 18.85 -29.53 -84.74
CA ASN A 490 18.71 -30.18 -86.04
C ASN A 490 17.26 -30.59 -86.43
N ILE A 491 16.47 -29.58 -86.89
CA ILE A 491 15.15 -29.54 -87.58
C ILE A 491 14.82 -30.58 -88.69
N ALA A 492 15.66 -31.60 -88.86
CA ALA A 492 15.54 -32.69 -89.81
C ALA A 492 15.14 -34.02 -89.17
N ASP A 493 15.18 -34.12 -87.84
CA ASP A 493 14.98 -35.33 -87.05
C ASP A 493 13.54 -35.44 -86.50
N ASP A 494 12.93 -34.30 -86.16
CA ASP A 494 11.66 -34.08 -85.46
C ASP A 494 10.52 -35.08 -85.65
N VAL A 495 9.82 -35.32 -84.53
CA VAL A 495 8.55 -36.04 -84.49
C VAL A 495 7.57 -35.37 -83.54
N ALA A 496 6.79 -34.42 -84.08
CA ALA A 496 5.71 -33.71 -83.38
C ALA A 496 4.97 -34.62 -82.36
N PRO A 497 4.89 -34.21 -81.08
CA PRO A 497 4.57 -35.09 -79.97
C PRO A 497 3.12 -35.58 -79.99
N LEU A 498 2.84 -36.56 -79.12
CA LEU A 498 1.50 -37.08 -78.91
C LEU A 498 0.75 -36.19 -77.90
N ASP A 499 -0.54 -36.03 -78.13
CA ASP A 499 -1.54 -35.39 -77.27
C ASP A 499 -2.78 -36.30 -77.39
N THR A 500 -3.24 -36.84 -76.26
CA THR A 500 -4.22 -37.94 -76.23
C THR A 500 -5.63 -37.51 -75.82
N ASP A 501 -5.81 -36.44 -75.05
CA ASP A 501 -7.13 -35.95 -74.61
C ASP A 501 -7.54 -34.57 -75.14
N ASN A 502 -6.56 -33.76 -75.56
CA ASN A 502 -6.65 -32.54 -76.38
C ASN A 502 -6.96 -31.25 -75.58
N ASP A 503 -6.35 -31.08 -74.41
CA ASP A 503 -6.21 -29.79 -73.70
C ASP A 503 -5.14 -28.85 -74.34
N SER A 504 -4.16 -29.43 -75.05
CA SER A 504 -2.93 -28.92 -75.68
C SER A 504 -1.62 -29.05 -74.89
N LEU A 505 -1.58 -29.81 -73.79
CA LEU A 505 -0.34 -30.31 -73.18
C LEU A 505 0.05 -31.67 -73.86
N PRO A 506 1.34 -32.00 -74.06
CA PRO A 506 1.71 -33.28 -74.68
C PRO A 506 1.81 -34.47 -73.70
N ASP A 507 1.46 -35.68 -74.17
CA ASP A 507 1.55 -36.99 -73.47
C ASP A 507 2.88 -37.21 -72.74
N ALA A 508 3.96 -36.65 -73.29
CA ALA A 508 5.32 -36.83 -72.79
C ALA A 508 5.68 -35.82 -71.68
N LEU A 509 5.09 -34.61 -71.72
CA LEU A 509 5.29 -33.55 -70.74
C LEU A 509 4.42 -33.80 -69.51
N GLU A 510 3.15 -34.15 -69.72
CA GLU A 510 2.27 -34.72 -68.68
C GLU A 510 2.94 -35.87 -67.92
N VAL A 511 3.60 -36.80 -68.64
CA VAL A 511 4.32 -37.93 -68.02
C VAL A 511 5.60 -37.52 -67.28
N HIS A 512 6.22 -36.40 -67.64
CA HIS A 512 7.36 -35.87 -66.87
C HIS A 512 6.87 -35.14 -65.62
N LEU A 513 6.00 -34.14 -65.78
CA LEU A 513 5.39 -33.34 -64.70
C LEU A 513 4.54 -34.20 -63.74
N GLY A 514 4.25 -35.44 -64.10
CA GLY A 514 3.63 -36.46 -63.24
C GLY A 514 2.12 -36.59 -63.39
N SER A 515 1.52 -35.71 -64.20
CA SER A 515 0.10 -35.68 -64.54
C SER A 515 -0.32 -36.83 -65.49
N ASN A 516 -1.55 -36.82 -65.99
CA ASN A 516 -2.19 -37.97 -66.61
C ASN A 516 -2.68 -37.69 -68.06
N PRO A 517 -1.99 -38.24 -69.10
CA PRO A 517 -2.29 -38.16 -70.57
C PRO A 517 -3.66 -38.58 -71.10
N ASN A 518 -4.69 -38.55 -70.28
CA ASN A 518 -6.04 -39.02 -70.55
C ASN A 518 -7.09 -38.20 -69.77
N ASN A 519 -6.68 -37.13 -69.09
CA ASN A 519 -7.50 -36.36 -68.15
C ASN A 519 -6.98 -34.91 -67.94
N THR A 520 -7.51 -33.98 -68.74
CA THR A 520 -7.30 -32.50 -68.81
C THR A 520 -7.47 -31.67 -67.52
N ASP A 521 -7.36 -32.27 -66.34
CA ASP A 521 -7.77 -31.78 -65.02
C ASP A 521 -7.30 -32.84 -63.99
N SER A 522 -5.98 -33.00 -63.87
CA SER A 522 -5.32 -34.23 -63.39
C SER A 522 -5.57 -34.61 -61.93
N ASP A 523 -5.74 -33.64 -61.03
CA ASP A 523 -6.08 -33.87 -59.62
C ASP A 523 -7.56 -33.61 -59.26
N SER A 524 -8.29 -32.87 -60.11
CA SER A 524 -9.69 -32.46 -59.94
C SER A 524 -9.97 -31.30 -58.99
N ASP A 525 -9.09 -30.29 -58.93
CA ASP A 525 -9.31 -29.01 -58.23
C ASP A 525 -10.39 -28.14 -58.91
N GLY A 526 -10.30 -27.93 -60.23
CA GLY A 526 -11.12 -27.01 -61.03
C GLY A 526 -10.41 -26.21 -62.13
N LEU A 527 -9.07 -26.19 -62.15
CA LEU A 527 -8.23 -25.69 -63.24
C LEU A 527 -8.08 -26.79 -64.33
N THR A 528 -7.03 -26.69 -65.15
CA THR A 528 -6.64 -27.72 -66.13
C THR A 528 -5.12 -27.77 -66.22
N ASP A 529 -4.53 -28.95 -66.45
CA ASP A 529 -3.07 -29.20 -66.43
C ASP A 529 -2.24 -28.11 -67.14
N LYS A 530 -2.79 -27.55 -68.21
CA LYS A 530 -2.20 -26.47 -69.01
C LYS A 530 -2.46 -25.06 -68.51
N GLU A 531 -3.63 -24.79 -67.92
CA GLU A 531 -3.90 -23.50 -67.27
C GLU A 531 -3.09 -23.37 -65.98
N GLU A 532 -2.84 -24.47 -65.28
CA GLU A 532 -1.89 -24.59 -64.18
C GLU A 532 -0.47 -24.22 -64.65
N VAL A 533 0.13 -25.00 -65.56
CA VAL A 533 1.50 -24.77 -66.08
C VAL A 533 1.70 -23.38 -66.70
N PHE A 534 0.78 -22.91 -67.54
CA PHE A 534 1.02 -21.72 -68.39
C PHE A 534 0.25 -20.45 -67.99
N ILE A 535 -0.52 -20.45 -66.90
CA ILE A 535 -1.23 -19.26 -66.41
C ILE A 535 -1.06 -19.06 -64.90
N HIS A 536 -1.16 -20.14 -64.10
CA HIS A 536 -1.16 -20.04 -62.64
C HIS A 536 0.16 -20.46 -61.98
N LYS A 537 1.06 -21.14 -62.70
CA LYS A 537 2.31 -21.75 -62.19
C LYS A 537 2.08 -22.79 -61.06
N THR A 538 0.97 -23.51 -61.14
CA THR A 538 0.52 -24.46 -60.12
C THR A 538 0.79 -25.94 -60.47
N ASN A 539 0.57 -26.83 -59.51
CA ASN A 539 1.04 -28.22 -59.49
C ASN A 539 -0.04 -29.24 -59.94
N LEU A 540 0.10 -29.73 -61.18
CA LEU A 540 -0.77 -30.66 -61.92
C LEU A 540 -1.21 -31.97 -61.20
N ILE A 541 -0.72 -32.24 -59.99
CA ILE A 541 -1.06 -33.42 -59.18
C ILE A 541 -1.30 -33.10 -57.70
N SER A 542 -1.32 -31.82 -57.30
CA SER A 542 -1.58 -31.33 -55.94
C SER A 542 -2.60 -30.19 -56.00
N PRO A 543 -3.87 -30.43 -55.61
CA PRO A 543 -4.97 -29.48 -55.76
C PRO A 543 -4.97 -28.46 -54.61
N ASP A 544 -3.78 -27.95 -54.30
CA ASP A 544 -3.29 -27.33 -53.07
C ASP A 544 -1.76 -27.22 -53.29
N SER A 545 -1.32 -26.13 -53.94
CA SER A 545 0.04 -25.99 -54.51
C SER A 545 1.09 -25.46 -53.52
N ASP A 546 0.76 -24.44 -52.73
CA ASP A 546 1.63 -23.91 -51.68
C ASP A 546 1.43 -24.61 -50.32
N GLY A 547 0.26 -25.22 -50.09
CA GLY A 547 -0.01 -26.09 -48.95
C GLY A 547 -0.76 -25.43 -47.78
N ASP A 548 -1.37 -24.26 -47.98
CA ASP A 548 -2.13 -23.56 -46.92
C ASP A 548 -3.38 -24.34 -46.46
N GLY A 549 -4.01 -25.09 -47.37
CA GLY A 549 -5.22 -25.90 -47.14
C GLY A 549 -6.48 -25.41 -47.86
N LEU A 550 -6.39 -24.37 -48.69
CA LEU A 550 -7.35 -24.05 -49.75
C LEU A 550 -7.18 -25.04 -50.93
N SER A 551 -7.07 -24.53 -52.15
CA SER A 551 -6.88 -25.30 -53.39
C SER A 551 -6.93 -24.30 -54.54
N ASP A 552 -6.00 -24.43 -55.47
CA ASP A 552 -5.66 -23.41 -56.46
C ASP A 552 -6.88 -22.84 -57.23
N GLY A 553 -7.79 -23.71 -57.67
CA GLY A 553 -9.03 -23.35 -58.35
C GLY A 553 -10.15 -22.80 -57.47
N ASN A 554 -10.12 -22.97 -56.14
CA ASN A 554 -10.98 -22.20 -55.23
C ASN A 554 -10.43 -20.78 -55.04
N GLU A 555 -9.12 -20.61 -54.89
CA GLU A 555 -8.50 -19.29 -54.75
C GLU A 555 -8.76 -18.46 -56.00
N VAL A 556 -8.29 -18.93 -57.17
CA VAL A 556 -8.45 -18.25 -58.47
C VAL A 556 -9.92 -17.99 -58.85
N LEU A 557 -10.86 -18.86 -58.48
CA LEU A 557 -12.26 -18.79 -58.95
C LEU A 557 -13.29 -18.34 -57.90
N VAL A 558 -12.92 -18.26 -56.61
CA VAL A 558 -13.83 -17.95 -55.50
C VAL A 558 -13.30 -16.83 -54.59
N HIS A 559 -12.05 -16.91 -54.14
CA HIS A 559 -11.48 -16.00 -53.14
C HIS A 559 -10.71 -14.82 -53.74
N LEU A 560 -10.15 -15.00 -54.95
CA LEU A 560 -9.32 -14.05 -55.72
C LEU A 560 -7.89 -13.84 -55.18
N THR A 561 -7.47 -14.73 -54.30
CA THR A 561 -6.11 -14.89 -53.75
C THR A 561 -5.13 -15.58 -54.72
N ASN A 562 -3.87 -15.76 -54.31
CA ASN A 562 -2.77 -16.22 -55.18
C ASN A 562 -2.26 -17.65 -54.87
N PRO A 563 -2.52 -18.65 -55.73
CA PRO A 563 -2.32 -20.09 -55.45
C PRO A 563 -0.87 -20.61 -55.52
N THR A 564 0.08 -19.72 -55.25
CA THR A 564 1.51 -20.04 -55.14
C THR A 564 2.15 -19.26 -53.99
N ARG A 565 1.34 -18.76 -53.05
CA ARG A 565 1.74 -18.04 -51.84
C ARG A 565 0.65 -18.29 -50.81
N THR A 566 1.01 -18.94 -49.71
CA THR A 566 0.09 -19.28 -48.62
C THR A 566 -0.58 -18.08 -47.96
N ASP A 567 -0.01 -16.89 -48.15
CA ASP A 567 -0.32 -15.56 -47.64
C ASP A 567 -0.39 -14.67 -48.90
N THR A 568 -1.50 -13.94 -49.13
CA THR A 568 -1.71 -13.15 -50.36
C THR A 568 -1.27 -11.68 -50.27
N ASP A 569 -1.48 -10.98 -49.15
CA ASP A 569 -1.23 -9.53 -48.99
C ASP A 569 0.03 -9.18 -48.18
N LYS A 570 0.53 -10.11 -47.36
CA LYS A 570 1.75 -10.03 -46.50
C LYS A 570 1.52 -9.46 -45.09
N ASP A 571 0.39 -9.74 -44.44
CA ASP A 571 0.18 -9.45 -43.02
C ASP A 571 0.89 -10.46 -42.07
N GLY A 572 1.15 -11.70 -42.55
CA GLY A 572 1.70 -12.82 -41.78
C GLY A 572 0.70 -13.94 -41.47
N LEU A 573 -0.56 -13.83 -41.89
CA LEU A 573 -1.55 -14.90 -41.87
C LEU A 573 -1.62 -15.59 -43.22
N SER A 574 -2.04 -16.85 -43.22
CA SER A 574 -2.34 -17.58 -44.45
C SER A 574 -3.81 -17.45 -44.84
N ASP A 575 -4.11 -17.34 -46.13
CA ASP A 575 -5.46 -17.18 -46.68
C ASP A 575 -6.45 -18.23 -46.12
N TYR A 576 -6.04 -19.51 -46.02
CA TYR A 576 -6.80 -20.57 -45.38
C TYR A 576 -7.12 -20.29 -43.91
N TYR A 577 -6.15 -19.77 -43.16
CA TYR A 577 -6.30 -19.46 -41.74
C TYR A 577 -7.34 -18.35 -41.58
N GLU A 578 -7.20 -17.26 -42.32
CA GLU A 578 -8.11 -16.12 -42.23
C GLU A 578 -9.58 -16.51 -42.48
N LEU A 579 -9.82 -17.14 -43.63
CA LEU A 579 -11.15 -17.54 -44.11
C LEU A 579 -11.85 -18.58 -43.20
N ASN A 580 -11.13 -19.20 -42.26
CA ASN A 580 -11.64 -20.27 -41.39
C ASN A 580 -11.51 -20.00 -39.88
N PHE A 581 -10.68 -19.04 -39.45
CA PHE A 581 -10.38 -18.77 -38.04
C PHE A 581 -10.60 -17.30 -37.64
N SER A 582 -9.87 -16.33 -38.19
CA SER A 582 -10.02 -14.88 -37.86
C SER A 582 -11.31 -14.28 -38.42
N ASN A 583 -11.65 -14.59 -39.68
CA ASN A 583 -12.69 -13.97 -40.51
C ASN A 583 -12.34 -12.57 -41.07
N THR A 584 -11.04 -12.27 -41.22
CA THR A 584 -10.45 -11.13 -41.96
C THR A 584 -10.66 -11.25 -43.49
N GLU A 585 -10.25 -10.26 -44.29
CA GLU A 585 -10.29 -10.33 -45.77
C GLU A 585 -8.87 -10.52 -46.37
N PRO A 586 -8.52 -11.71 -46.95
CA PRO A 586 -7.19 -12.07 -47.51
C PRO A 586 -6.65 -11.27 -48.72
N THR A 587 -6.98 -9.98 -48.79
CA THR A 587 -6.48 -9.02 -49.78
C THR A 587 -6.36 -7.59 -49.21
N ASP A 588 -6.47 -7.40 -47.89
CA ASP A 588 -6.35 -6.13 -47.15
C ASP A 588 -5.54 -6.44 -45.87
N GLU A 589 -4.38 -5.79 -45.69
CA GLU A 589 -3.38 -6.10 -44.64
C GLU A 589 -3.75 -5.59 -43.22
N ASP A 590 -4.86 -4.86 -43.13
CA ASP A 590 -5.49 -4.19 -41.98
C ASP A 590 -7.00 -4.24 -42.24
N THR A 591 -7.74 -5.09 -41.52
CA THR A 591 -9.17 -5.38 -41.82
C THR A 591 -10.13 -4.29 -41.32
N ASP A 592 -9.74 -3.41 -40.39
CA ASP A 592 -10.69 -2.47 -39.75
C ASP A 592 -10.33 -0.96 -39.74
N ASP A 593 -9.25 -0.58 -40.44
CA ASP A 593 -8.72 0.79 -40.67
C ASP A 593 -7.96 1.41 -39.44
N ASP A 594 -7.28 0.63 -38.61
CA ASP A 594 -6.55 1.08 -37.39
C ASP A 594 -5.02 1.27 -37.54
N THR A 595 -4.39 0.69 -38.56
CA THR A 595 -2.93 0.66 -38.86
C THR A 595 -2.06 -0.35 -38.10
N LEU A 596 -2.60 -1.19 -37.23
CA LEU A 596 -2.02 -2.48 -36.87
C LEU A 596 -2.31 -3.48 -38.02
N LEU A 597 -1.60 -4.60 -38.07
CA LEU A 597 -1.82 -5.62 -39.11
C LEU A 597 -2.52 -6.84 -38.51
N ASP A 598 -3.47 -7.42 -39.22
CA ASP A 598 -4.27 -8.57 -38.76
C ASP A 598 -3.39 -9.73 -38.20
N GLY A 599 -2.24 -9.96 -38.85
CA GLY A 599 -1.24 -10.94 -38.44
C GLY A 599 -0.38 -10.54 -37.25
N MET A 600 -0.16 -9.25 -37.01
CA MET A 600 0.50 -8.76 -35.78
C MET A 600 -0.46 -8.91 -34.59
N GLU A 601 -1.71 -8.49 -34.76
CA GLU A 601 -2.78 -8.66 -33.77
C GLU A 601 -2.91 -10.12 -33.32
N ILE A 602 -3.03 -11.07 -34.26
CA ILE A 602 -3.25 -12.47 -33.91
C ILE A 602 -2.00 -13.18 -33.36
N ASN A 603 -0.80 -12.88 -33.88
CA ASN A 603 0.40 -13.64 -33.54
C ASN A 603 1.26 -13.01 -32.43
N VAL A 604 1.15 -11.69 -32.20
CA VAL A 604 1.93 -10.95 -31.19
C VAL A 604 1.03 -10.51 -30.04
N TYR A 605 0.07 -9.62 -30.30
CA TYR A 605 -0.71 -8.95 -29.24
C TYR A 605 -1.94 -9.76 -28.76
N ASN A 606 -2.32 -10.79 -29.51
CA ASN A 606 -3.51 -11.63 -29.27
C ASN A 606 -4.84 -10.82 -29.25
N SER A 607 -4.93 -9.71 -30.00
CA SER A 607 -6.13 -8.88 -30.15
C SER A 607 -7.16 -9.46 -31.16
N ASP A 608 -8.19 -8.68 -31.52
CA ASP A 608 -9.33 -9.11 -32.36
C ASP A 608 -9.40 -8.23 -33.62
N PRO A 609 -8.86 -8.67 -34.79
CA PRO A 609 -8.64 -7.88 -36.03
C PRO A 609 -9.92 -7.56 -36.80
N LEU A 610 -10.86 -7.01 -36.05
CA LEU A 610 -12.25 -6.69 -36.33
C LEU A 610 -12.78 -5.61 -35.35
N SER A 611 -11.93 -5.15 -34.41
CA SER A 611 -12.27 -4.23 -33.33
C SER A 611 -11.08 -3.42 -32.75
N ALA A 612 -10.55 -2.48 -33.52
CA ALA A 612 -9.66 -1.36 -33.12
C ALA A 612 -10.08 -0.64 -31.82
N ASN A 613 -9.61 -1.13 -30.67
CA ASN A 613 -10.19 -1.07 -29.31
C ASN A 613 -10.93 -2.37 -28.91
N PRO A 614 -10.20 -3.41 -28.45
CA PRO A 614 -10.79 -4.73 -28.18
C PRO A 614 -11.49 -4.80 -26.81
N ASP A 615 -11.00 -4.06 -25.83
CA ASP A 615 -11.28 -4.20 -24.39
C ASP A 615 -12.38 -3.25 -23.85
N ASN A 616 -12.55 -2.10 -24.52
CA ASN A 616 -13.49 -0.99 -24.30
C ASN A 616 -13.05 0.10 -23.29
N ASP A 617 -11.75 0.38 -23.18
CA ASP A 617 -11.14 1.46 -22.36
C ASP A 617 -11.28 2.91 -22.92
N ASN A 618 -11.30 3.06 -24.27
CA ASN A 618 -11.22 4.26 -25.14
C ASN A 618 -9.86 4.63 -25.78
N ALA A 619 -8.81 3.84 -25.66
CA ALA A 619 -7.64 3.82 -26.54
C ALA A 619 -7.96 3.08 -27.87
N THR A 620 -6.94 2.75 -28.66
CA THR A 620 -7.01 1.88 -29.86
C THR A 620 -5.76 1.01 -29.86
N ASP A 621 -5.81 -0.23 -30.35
CA ASP A 621 -4.70 -1.16 -30.17
C ASP A 621 -3.44 -0.77 -30.96
N ASP A 622 -3.57 0.00 -32.05
CA ASP A 622 -2.44 0.73 -32.64
C ASP A 622 -1.74 1.70 -31.66
N TYR A 623 -2.52 2.44 -30.87
CA TYR A 623 -2.06 3.48 -29.95
C TYR A 623 -1.51 2.88 -28.64
N GLU A 624 -2.16 1.83 -28.15
CA GLU A 624 -1.72 1.04 -26.99
C GLU A 624 -0.34 0.44 -27.26
N VAL A 625 -0.16 -0.22 -28.42
CA VAL A 625 1.13 -0.79 -28.81
C VAL A 625 2.20 0.28 -29.12
N LYS A 626 1.86 1.33 -29.89
CA LYS A 626 2.84 2.24 -30.51
C LYS A 626 3.06 3.57 -29.79
N VAL A 627 2.29 3.91 -28.74
CA VAL A 627 2.33 5.26 -28.12
C VAL A 627 2.31 5.26 -26.60
N ILE A 628 1.63 4.32 -25.94
CA ILE A 628 1.63 4.20 -24.46
C ILE A 628 2.22 2.87 -23.94
N HIS A 629 2.42 1.90 -24.83
CA HIS A 629 3.05 0.59 -24.60
C HIS A 629 2.35 -0.27 -23.53
N THR A 630 1.03 -0.36 -23.63
CA THR A 630 0.14 -1.11 -22.74
C THR A 630 -0.33 -2.45 -23.34
N ASP A 631 -1.01 -3.31 -22.56
CA ASP A 631 -1.61 -4.56 -23.06
C ASP A 631 -3.02 -4.29 -23.62
N PRO A 632 -3.28 -4.38 -24.93
CA PRO A 632 -4.58 -4.01 -25.50
C PRO A 632 -5.74 -4.95 -25.13
N MET A 633 -5.48 -6.01 -24.36
CA MET A 633 -6.48 -6.87 -23.74
C MET A 633 -6.87 -6.42 -22.31
N ASN A 634 -6.19 -5.42 -21.74
CA ASN A 634 -6.31 -5.04 -20.34
C ASN A 634 -6.56 -3.53 -20.16
N PRO A 635 -7.81 -3.10 -19.87
CA PRO A 635 -8.24 -1.70 -19.90
C PRO A 635 -7.76 -0.84 -18.72
N ASP A 636 -6.76 -1.31 -17.98
CA ASP A 636 -6.39 -0.91 -16.62
C ASP A 636 -5.01 -1.56 -16.36
N THR A 637 -3.97 -1.05 -17.04
CA THR A 637 -2.68 -1.77 -17.23
C THR A 637 -1.87 -1.95 -15.95
N ASP A 638 -1.72 -0.92 -15.12
CA ASP A 638 -1.03 -1.03 -13.83
C ASP A 638 -1.97 -1.40 -12.66
N GLY A 639 -3.27 -1.13 -12.78
CA GLY A 639 -4.31 -1.52 -11.83
C GLY A 639 -4.76 -0.42 -10.85
N ASP A 640 -4.44 0.85 -11.11
CA ASP A 640 -4.79 2.01 -10.27
C ASP A 640 -6.33 2.25 -10.17
N GLY A 641 -7.07 1.95 -11.24
CA GLY A 641 -8.51 2.18 -11.37
C GLY A 641 -8.94 3.43 -12.16
N ILE A 642 -8.03 4.11 -12.87
CA ILE A 642 -8.33 4.86 -14.10
C ILE A 642 -8.49 3.80 -15.23
N LEU A 643 -8.21 4.13 -16.48
CA LEU A 643 -8.19 3.22 -17.63
C LEU A 643 -7.23 3.89 -18.65
N ASP A 644 -6.42 3.12 -19.34
CA ASP A 644 -5.30 3.57 -20.18
C ASP A 644 -5.66 4.75 -21.13
N GLY A 645 -6.75 4.65 -21.89
CA GLY A 645 -7.24 5.71 -22.77
C GLY A 645 -7.83 6.95 -22.08
N GLN A 646 -8.19 6.87 -20.79
CA GLN A 646 -8.64 8.01 -19.98
C GLN A 646 -7.48 8.78 -19.33
N GLU A 647 -6.39 8.10 -18.99
CA GLU A 647 -5.18 8.71 -18.41
C GLU A 647 -4.58 9.80 -19.28
N SER A 648 -4.69 9.64 -20.61
CA SER A 648 -4.39 10.70 -21.60
C SER A 648 -5.13 12.04 -21.37
N TRP A 649 -6.12 12.11 -20.46
CA TRP A 649 -6.82 13.33 -20.04
C TRP A 649 -6.42 13.83 -18.65
N HIS A 650 -5.80 12.98 -17.83
CA HIS A 650 -5.20 13.30 -16.53
C HIS A 650 -3.72 13.70 -16.70
N SER A 651 -3.04 13.11 -17.69
CA SER A 651 -1.61 13.20 -18.01
C SER A 651 -0.70 12.32 -17.13
N THR A 652 -1.31 11.33 -16.50
CA THR A 652 -0.69 10.20 -15.77
C THR A 652 -0.07 9.18 -16.74
N ASN A 653 0.62 8.17 -16.22
CA ASN A 653 1.34 7.16 -16.99
C ASN A 653 0.73 5.75 -16.82
N PRO A 654 0.09 5.15 -17.87
CA PRO A 654 -0.62 3.85 -17.83
C PRO A 654 0.17 2.59 -17.47
N ARG A 655 1.37 2.74 -16.92
CA ARG A 655 2.31 1.68 -16.56
C ARG A 655 2.90 1.90 -15.17
N ILE A 656 2.47 2.95 -14.46
CA ILE A 656 2.94 3.36 -13.14
C ILE A 656 1.71 3.89 -12.37
N ALA A 657 1.14 3.05 -11.51
CA ALA A 657 -0.11 3.34 -10.78
C ALA A 657 -0.02 4.50 -9.75
N ASP A 658 1.12 5.18 -9.68
CA ASP A 658 1.56 6.24 -8.76
C ASP A 658 2.57 7.10 -9.57
N THR A 659 2.06 8.04 -10.37
CA THR A 659 2.84 8.72 -11.43
C THR A 659 3.93 9.63 -10.85
N ASP A 660 3.68 10.28 -9.71
CA ASP A 660 4.60 11.23 -9.07
C ASP A 660 5.37 10.65 -7.87
N ASN A 661 5.06 9.42 -7.44
CA ASN A 661 5.77 8.58 -6.47
C ASN A 661 5.57 9.02 -5.00
N ASP A 662 4.39 9.55 -4.68
CA ASP A 662 4.01 10.03 -3.34
C ASP A 662 3.45 8.94 -2.40
N TRP A 663 3.24 7.72 -2.92
CA TRP A 663 2.63 6.53 -2.28
C TRP A 663 1.10 6.51 -2.19
N MET A 664 0.40 7.45 -2.81
CA MET A 664 -1.00 7.29 -3.23
C MET A 664 -1.06 6.77 -4.68
N LEU A 665 -2.22 6.27 -5.10
CA LEU A 665 -2.43 5.84 -6.48
C LEU A 665 -3.22 6.91 -7.23
N ASP A 666 -2.85 7.22 -8.46
CA ASP A 666 -3.50 8.21 -9.34
C ASP A 666 -5.02 8.03 -9.35
N GLY A 667 -5.47 6.77 -9.41
CA GLY A 667 -6.88 6.39 -9.41
C GLY A 667 -7.59 6.62 -8.08
N ASP A 668 -6.90 6.48 -6.94
CA ASP A 668 -7.46 6.82 -5.63
C ASP A 668 -7.50 8.35 -5.43
N GLU A 669 -6.48 9.09 -5.86
CA GLU A 669 -6.53 10.55 -5.93
C GLU A 669 -7.72 11.04 -6.78
N VAL A 670 -7.77 10.64 -8.04
CA VAL A 670 -8.77 11.11 -9.02
C VAL A 670 -10.19 10.70 -8.64
N ASN A 671 -10.39 9.50 -8.09
CA ASN A 671 -11.73 8.96 -7.80
C ASN A 671 -12.19 9.09 -6.34
N ILE A 672 -11.29 9.20 -5.36
CA ILE A 672 -11.61 9.22 -3.93
C ILE A 672 -11.34 10.60 -3.30
N TYR A 673 -10.11 11.11 -3.37
CA TYR A 673 -9.67 12.28 -2.60
C TYR A 673 -9.95 13.60 -3.33
N GLY A 674 -9.54 13.69 -4.60
CA GLY A 674 -9.74 14.83 -5.49
C GLY A 674 -8.51 15.71 -5.70
N CYS A 675 -7.33 15.11 -5.59
CA CYS A 675 -5.98 15.66 -5.74
C CYS A 675 -5.58 15.84 -7.23
N ASP A 676 -4.33 16.20 -7.52
CA ASP A 676 -3.78 16.34 -8.88
C ASP A 676 -2.56 15.38 -9.03
N PRO A 677 -2.69 14.24 -9.75
CA PRO A 677 -1.77 13.08 -9.70
C PRO A 677 -0.44 13.28 -10.45
N LEU A 678 0.18 14.44 -10.22
CA LEU A 678 1.35 15.01 -10.88
C LEU A 678 2.04 16.07 -9.98
N ASP A 679 1.69 16.13 -8.69
CA ASP A 679 2.02 17.18 -7.72
C ASP A 679 1.96 16.57 -6.29
N THR A 680 3.06 15.96 -5.85
CA THR A 680 3.24 15.13 -4.61
C THR A 680 2.93 15.81 -3.26
N ASP A 681 2.31 16.98 -3.27
CA ASP A 681 1.88 17.82 -2.13
C ASP A 681 0.83 18.77 -2.70
N THR A 682 -0.42 18.31 -2.77
CA THR A 682 -1.52 18.99 -3.51
C THR A 682 -1.83 20.39 -2.98
N ASP A 683 -1.40 20.76 -1.77
CA ASP A 683 -1.78 22.04 -1.14
C ASP A 683 -0.68 22.95 -0.55
N ASP A 684 0.59 22.68 -0.86
CA ASP A 684 1.81 23.42 -0.46
C ASP A 684 2.13 23.30 1.07
N ASP A 685 1.86 22.14 1.69
CA ASP A 685 1.94 21.87 3.14
C ASP A 685 3.31 21.37 3.65
N LEU A 686 4.04 20.65 2.79
CA LEU A 686 5.23 19.82 3.05
C LEU A 686 4.96 18.40 3.61
N LEU A 687 3.74 17.87 3.53
CA LEU A 687 3.42 16.44 3.74
C LEU A 687 2.83 15.86 2.45
N PRO A 688 3.35 14.75 1.89
CA PRO A 688 2.76 14.14 0.70
C PRO A 688 1.35 13.60 0.94
N ASP A 689 0.49 13.65 -0.08
CA ASP A 689 -0.90 13.19 -0.03
C ASP A 689 -1.02 11.70 0.41
N GLY A 690 -0.05 10.86 0.04
CA GLY A 690 0.11 9.47 0.47
C GLY A 690 0.51 9.33 1.95
N GLU A 691 1.40 10.17 2.46
CA GLU A 691 1.69 10.24 3.91
C GLU A 691 0.49 10.81 4.69
N GLU A 692 -0.22 11.82 4.16
CA GLU A 692 -1.46 12.31 4.73
C GLU A 692 -2.52 11.21 4.87
N GLN A 693 -2.61 10.30 3.91
CA GLN A 693 -3.49 9.13 4.02
C GLN A 693 -3.10 8.23 5.22
N LEU A 694 -1.79 8.07 5.47
CA LEU A 694 -1.26 7.30 6.60
C LEU A 694 -1.58 7.97 7.95
N TYR A 695 -1.39 9.28 8.05
CA TYR A 695 -1.70 10.07 9.25
C TYR A 695 -3.22 10.29 9.46
N ASN A 696 -4.04 10.15 8.40
CA ASN A 696 -5.48 10.45 8.34
C ASN A 696 -5.79 11.96 8.29
N CYS A 697 -4.88 12.73 7.69
CA CYS A 697 -5.00 14.13 7.33
C CYS A 697 -5.97 14.31 6.13
N ASN A 698 -5.89 15.41 5.39
CA ASN A 698 -6.76 15.71 4.27
C ASN A 698 -6.01 16.55 3.20
N PRO A 699 -5.60 15.95 2.06
CA PRO A 699 -4.74 16.57 1.02
C PRO A 699 -5.42 17.60 0.11
N LEU A 700 -6.11 18.54 0.76
CA LEU A 700 -6.78 19.71 0.20
C LEU A 700 -6.88 20.84 1.26
N ILE A 701 -6.29 20.66 2.45
CA ILE A 701 -6.24 21.57 3.61
C ILE A 701 -4.95 21.35 4.47
N MET A 702 -3.86 22.05 4.11
CA MET A 702 -2.66 22.56 4.81
C MET A 702 -2.70 22.90 6.34
N ASP A 703 -3.72 22.49 7.08
CA ASP A 703 -4.05 22.77 8.49
C ASP A 703 -5.36 21.98 8.79
N THR A 704 -5.25 20.66 9.00
CA THR A 704 -6.42 19.75 9.01
C THR A 704 -7.43 20.05 10.13
N ASP A 705 -6.99 20.59 11.28
CA ASP A 705 -7.84 20.77 12.46
C ASP A 705 -8.07 22.23 12.95
N ASP A 706 -7.62 23.24 12.18
CA ASP A 706 -7.70 24.70 12.45
C ASP A 706 -6.79 25.16 13.65
N ASP A 707 -5.61 24.56 13.83
CA ASP A 707 -4.63 24.82 14.93
C ASP A 707 -3.71 26.06 14.70
N PHE A 708 -3.27 26.30 13.46
CA PHE A 708 -2.20 27.22 12.99
C PHE A 708 -0.78 26.65 12.75
N LEU A 709 -0.51 25.38 13.05
CA LEU A 709 0.55 24.61 12.38
C LEU A 709 0.07 24.15 10.98
N THR A 710 0.87 23.31 10.31
CA THR A 710 0.55 22.65 9.04
C THR A 710 0.93 21.18 9.21
N ASP A 711 0.28 20.26 8.51
CA ASP A 711 0.27 18.85 8.87
C ASP A 711 1.68 18.24 8.77
N GLY A 712 2.46 18.59 7.74
CA GLY A 712 3.88 18.24 7.57
C GLY A 712 4.82 18.99 8.51
N TYR A 713 4.45 20.20 8.94
CA TYR A 713 5.19 20.87 10.02
C TYR A 713 5.04 20.11 11.34
N GLU A 714 3.87 19.53 11.59
CA GLU A 714 3.62 18.69 12.76
C GLU A 714 4.37 17.37 12.71
N VAL A 715 4.23 16.63 11.61
CA VAL A 715 4.89 15.32 11.42
C VAL A 715 6.42 15.45 11.50
N TYR A 716 7.02 16.41 10.79
CA TYR A 716 8.48 16.48 10.64
C TYR A 716 9.20 17.46 11.60
N THR A 717 8.51 18.43 12.23
CA THR A 717 9.18 19.47 13.04
C THR A 717 8.77 19.52 14.52
N THR A 718 7.48 19.46 14.87
CA THR A 718 7.04 19.49 16.28
C THR A 718 6.81 18.10 16.88
N PHE A 719 6.60 17.08 16.04
CA PHE A 719 6.20 15.73 16.43
C PHE A 719 4.89 15.72 17.25
N THR A 720 3.98 16.63 16.89
CA THR A 720 2.60 16.70 17.38
C THR A 720 1.68 15.86 16.48
N ASN A 721 0.37 15.89 16.71
CA ASN A 721 -0.59 15.02 16.04
C ASN A 721 -1.56 15.84 15.18
N PRO A 722 -1.42 15.88 13.83
CA PRO A 722 -2.11 16.80 12.91
C PRO A 722 -3.63 16.58 12.72
N ILE A 723 -4.28 15.92 13.69
CA ILE A 723 -5.73 15.68 13.74
C ILE A 723 -6.32 15.87 15.16
N ASP A 724 -5.54 16.39 16.12
CA ASP A 724 -5.97 16.65 17.51
C ASP A 724 -5.16 17.80 18.16
N ALA A 725 -5.40 19.05 17.71
CA ALA A 725 -4.93 20.40 18.12
C ALA A 725 -4.77 20.77 19.63
N ASP A 726 -4.49 19.82 20.49
CA ASP A 726 -4.34 19.91 21.96
C ASP A 726 -3.62 18.59 22.35
N SER A 727 -2.44 18.33 21.75
CA SER A 727 -1.84 16.97 21.66
C SER A 727 -1.65 16.30 23.02
N ASP A 728 -1.21 17.04 24.03
CA ASP A 728 -1.01 16.56 25.40
C ASP A 728 -2.26 16.66 26.30
N ASN A 729 -3.30 17.35 25.82
CA ASN A 729 -4.59 17.66 26.46
C ASN A 729 -4.49 18.68 27.62
N ASP A 730 -3.54 19.61 27.55
CA ASP A 730 -3.34 20.78 28.42
C ASP A 730 -4.53 21.78 28.42
N SER A 731 -5.14 22.05 27.26
CA SER A 731 -6.08 23.15 26.92
C SER A 731 -5.49 24.44 26.31
N LEU A 732 -4.21 24.46 25.91
CA LEU A 732 -3.69 25.36 24.89
C LEU A 732 -3.99 24.80 23.48
N LEU A 733 -3.19 25.15 22.47
CA LEU A 733 -3.21 24.59 21.11
C LEU A 733 -1.76 24.54 20.65
N ASP A 734 -1.35 23.46 20.01
CA ASP A 734 0.02 23.16 19.63
C ASP A 734 0.71 24.33 18.86
N GLY A 735 -0.04 25.02 17.98
CA GLY A 735 0.41 26.21 17.24
C GLY A 735 0.43 27.54 18.03
N ASP A 736 -0.33 27.67 19.13
CA ASP A 736 -0.17 28.77 20.10
C ASP A 736 1.04 28.48 21.04
N GLU A 737 1.40 27.21 21.24
CA GLU A 737 2.45 26.72 22.14
C GLU A 737 3.86 26.70 21.54
N TRP A 738 4.03 26.23 20.30
CA TRP A 738 5.32 26.05 19.58
C TRP A 738 6.38 27.17 19.75
N LEU A 739 5.93 28.41 20.00
CA LEU A 739 6.81 29.58 20.15
C LEU A 739 7.25 29.85 21.61
N TYR A 740 6.69 29.12 22.58
CA TYR A 740 6.71 29.42 24.02
C TYR A 740 6.93 28.18 24.91
N THR A 741 6.21 27.08 24.69
CA THR A 741 6.14 25.87 25.53
C THR A 741 6.40 24.62 24.68
N ASP A 742 6.37 23.40 25.26
CA ASP A 742 6.55 22.15 24.52
C ASP A 742 5.18 21.45 24.34
N PRO A 743 4.56 21.43 23.14
CA PRO A 743 3.19 20.94 22.92
C PRO A 743 3.02 19.41 23.11
N ASN A 744 4.05 18.73 23.61
CA ASN A 744 4.04 17.33 23.97
C ASN A 744 4.27 17.07 25.49
N ASP A 745 4.43 18.10 26.34
CA ASP A 745 4.66 17.96 27.79
C ASP A 745 3.86 18.97 28.64
N PRO A 746 2.72 18.56 29.27
CA PRO A 746 1.72 19.45 29.89
C PRO A 746 2.10 19.93 31.30
N ASP A 747 3.38 20.25 31.51
CA ASP A 747 4.04 20.75 32.74
C ASP A 747 5.49 21.14 32.35
N THR A 748 5.67 22.07 31.38
CA THR A 748 6.95 22.30 30.64
C THR A 748 8.17 22.52 31.56
N ASP A 749 7.97 23.00 32.79
CA ASP A 749 9.04 23.28 33.75
C ASP A 749 9.00 22.52 35.09
N ASP A 750 8.23 21.42 35.18
CA ASP A 750 8.22 20.42 36.27
C ASP A 750 7.68 21.01 37.62
N ASP A 751 6.71 21.94 37.53
CA ASP A 751 6.14 22.80 38.58
C ASP A 751 4.95 22.20 39.35
N PHE A 752 4.15 21.34 38.69
CA PHE A 752 2.82 20.84 39.08
C PHE A 752 1.61 21.75 38.75
N LEU A 753 1.77 22.81 37.97
CA LEU A 753 0.72 23.36 37.10
C LEU A 753 0.86 22.76 35.69
N ASN A 754 -0.17 22.93 34.86
CA ASN A 754 -0.05 22.73 33.42
C ASN A 754 -0.14 24.09 32.73
N ASP A 755 0.60 24.24 31.64
CA ASP A 755 0.87 25.48 30.91
C ASP A 755 -0.42 26.26 30.56
N GLY A 756 -1.52 25.56 30.28
CA GLY A 756 -2.86 26.12 30.09
C GLY A 756 -3.59 26.54 31.37
N GLU A 757 -3.43 25.85 32.51
CA GLU A 757 -3.85 26.41 33.81
C GLU A 757 -3.02 27.68 34.13
N GLU A 758 -1.75 27.73 33.73
CA GLU A 758 -0.91 28.91 33.88
C GLU A 758 -1.38 30.11 33.04
N VAL A 759 -1.42 29.95 31.72
CA VAL A 759 -1.78 31.01 30.77
C VAL A 759 -3.25 31.46 30.93
N LEU A 760 -4.17 30.56 31.29
CA LEU A 760 -5.61 30.83 31.31
C LEU A 760 -6.20 31.12 32.71
N ILE A 761 -5.57 30.67 33.80
CA ILE A 761 -6.17 30.69 35.16
C ILE A 761 -5.32 31.41 36.21
N THR A 762 -4.05 31.05 36.40
CA THR A 762 -3.18 31.67 37.44
C THR A 762 -2.53 32.97 36.93
N PHE A 763 -2.18 33.03 35.64
CA PHE A 763 -1.40 34.07 34.97
C PHE A 763 0.09 34.14 35.39
N THR A 764 0.69 32.98 35.59
CA THR A 764 2.15 32.75 35.77
C THR A 764 2.86 32.63 34.40
N ASP A 765 4.13 32.20 34.35
CA ASP A 765 4.98 32.17 33.14
C ASP A 765 5.54 30.73 33.00
N PRO A 766 5.05 29.88 32.05
CA PRO A 766 5.28 28.41 32.00
C PRO A 766 6.69 27.99 31.55
N LEU A 767 7.70 28.74 31.99
CA LEU A 767 9.13 28.54 31.79
C LEU A 767 9.95 28.99 33.03
N ASP A 768 9.29 29.38 34.13
CA ASP A 768 9.89 29.93 35.35
C ASP A 768 9.09 29.53 36.62
N SER A 769 9.10 28.24 36.97
CA SER A 769 8.55 27.49 38.13
C SER A 769 8.78 28.02 39.57
N ASP A 770 8.83 29.34 39.73
CA ASP A 770 8.91 30.16 40.95
C ASP A 770 8.64 31.62 40.51
N THR A 771 7.47 31.91 39.89
CA THR A 771 7.20 33.15 39.11
C THR A 771 7.50 34.44 39.89
N ASP A 772 7.41 34.41 41.23
CA ASP A 772 7.66 35.56 42.10
C ASP A 772 8.94 35.55 42.96
N ASP A 773 9.87 34.62 42.67
CA ASP A 773 11.29 34.59 43.11
C ASP A 773 11.41 34.35 44.65
N ASP A 774 10.56 33.46 45.19
CA ASP A 774 10.20 33.23 46.60
C ASP A 774 10.70 31.89 47.18
N THR A 775 10.93 30.88 46.32
CA THR A 775 11.39 29.49 46.59
C THR A 775 10.32 28.44 46.88
N PHE A 776 9.09 28.66 46.41
CA PHE A 776 8.07 27.64 46.19
C PHE A 776 7.79 27.49 44.69
N LEU A 777 7.27 26.32 44.31
CA LEU A 777 6.73 26.10 42.96
C LEU A 777 5.32 26.66 42.91
N ASP A 778 4.88 27.17 41.77
CA ASP A 778 3.63 27.92 41.62
C ASP A 778 2.41 27.00 41.85
N GLY A 779 2.48 25.74 41.41
CA GLY A 779 1.52 24.67 41.69
C GLY A 779 1.53 24.15 43.14
N LEU A 780 2.49 24.60 43.95
CA LEU A 780 2.54 24.38 45.39
C LEU A 780 2.24 25.65 46.22
N ASP A 781 2.08 26.80 45.58
CA ASP A 781 1.73 28.05 46.22
C ASP A 781 0.20 28.29 46.25
N CYS A 782 -0.24 29.25 47.04
CA CYS A 782 -1.62 29.73 47.08
C CYS A 782 -1.82 31.09 46.42
N ASN A 783 -0.74 31.80 46.06
CA ASN A 783 -0.76 32.99 45.19
C ASN A 783 0.64 33.24 44.57
N PRO A 784 1.00 32.57 43.45
CA PRO A 784 2.31 32.70 42.78
C PRO A 784 2.60 34.05 42.07
N LEU A 785 1.98 35.14 42.54
CA LEU A 785 2.11 36.50 41.99
C LEU A 785 2.32 37.57 43.08
N ASP A 786 2.57 37.18 44.34
CA ASP A 786 2.99 38.04 45.45
C ASP A 786 3.81 37.24 46.48
N SER A 787 5.16 37.32 46.39
CA SER A 787 6.21 36.74 47.26
C SER A 787 6.21 37.19 48.73
N THR A 788 5.00 37.34 49.28
CA THR A 788 4.66 37.53 50.68
C THR A 788 3.50 36.63 51.14
N ILE A 789 2.92 35.85 50.21
CA ILE A 789 1.95 34.77 50.40
C ILE A 789 2.63 33.51 49.85
N ASN A 790 2.90 32.52 50.71
CA ASN A 790 3.52 31.23 50.36
C ASN A 790 3.51 30.26 51.56
N PRO A 791 3.70 28.94 51.40
CA PRO A 791 3.59 27.97 52.50
C PRO A 791 4.51 28.15 53.73
N ASP A 792 5.59 28.94 53.68
CA ASP A 792 6.45 29.27 54.85
C ASP A 792 6.23 30.70 55.40
N ALA A 793 5.24 31.44 54.86
CA ALA A 793 4.91 32.81 55.23
C ALA A 793 4.38 32.95 56.67
N ILE A 794 4.29 34.20 57.14
CA ILE A 794 3.88 34.52 58.52
C ILE A 794 2.49 35.16 58.52
N GLU A 795 1.48 34.31 58.65
CA GLU A 795 0.05 34.63 58.75
C GLU A 795 -0.28 35.81 59.70
N ILE A 796 -1.20 36.67 59.25
CA ILE A 796 -1.58 37.95 59.89
C ILE A 796 -3.05 37.92 60.32
N GLU A 797 -3.29 37.34 61.51
CA GLU A 797 -4.58 37.24 62.22
C GLU A 797 -5.62 38.31 61.80
N CYS A 798 -6.70 37.85 61.13
CA CYS A 798 -7.90 38.61 60.77
C CYS A 798 -7.81 39.67 59.64
N ASP A 799 -6.88 39.60 58.67
CA ASP A 799 -6.95 40.51 57.50
C ASP A 799 -7.63 39.96 56.24
N GLY A 800 -7.92 38.65 56.19
CA GLY A 800 -8.81 38.02 55.22
C GLY A 800 -8.13 37.58 53.93
N ILE A 801 -6.86 37.20 54.02
CA ILE A 801 -6.02 36.61 52.99
C ILE A 801 -5.31 35.45 53.67
N ASP A 802 -5.43 34.23 53.15
CA ASP A 802 -4.62 33.09 53.59
C ASP A 802 -3.18 33.31 53.08
N GLN A 803 -2.23 33.58 53.98
CA GLN A 803 -0.85 33.89 53.56
C GLN A 803 0.06 32.66 53.57
N ASN A 804 -0.25 31.64 54.37
CA ASN A 804 0.60 30.45 54.56
C ASN A 804 0.03 29.18 53.92
N CYS A 805 -0.95 29.35 53.01
CA CYS A 805 -1.64 28.30 52.28
C CYS A 805 -2.31 27.26 53.21
N ASN A 806 -2.77 27.71 54.38
CA ASN A 806 -3.36 26.89 55.43
C ASN A 806 -4.66 27.52 55.96
N PRO A 807 -5.80 27.35 55.26
CA PRO A 807 -7.06 28.06 55.55
C PRO A 807 -7.74 27.64 56.87
N ASP A 808 -7.12 26.73 57.64
CA ASP A 808 -7.51 26.32 58.98
C ASP A 808 -6.88 27.21 60.10
N ASP A 809 -5.97 28.18 59.81
CA ASP A 809 -5.33 29.03 60.84
C ASP A 809 -5.51 30.57 60.78
N GLU A 810 -6.20 31.12 59.76
CA GLU A 810 -6.56 32.57 59.64
C GLU A 810 -7.28 33.12 60.91
N ASP A 811 -8.00 32.25 61.64
CA ASP A 811 -8.44 32.46 63.03
C ASP A 811 -8.14 31.22 63.90
N MET A 812 -7.17 31.34 64.82
CA MET A 812 -6.91 30.37 65.89
C MET A 812 -7.51 30.78 67.26
N THR A 813 -8.36 31.80 67.33
CA THR A 813 -8.70 32.52 68.57
C THR A 813 -10.13 32.24 69.07
N PRO A 814 -10.32 31.58 70.24
CA PRO A 814 -11.67 31.36 70.76
C PRO A 814 -12.37 32.66 71.22
N PRO A 815 -13.64 32.90 70.82
CA PRO A 815 -14.33 34.18 71.03
C PRO A 815 -14.36 34.65 72.50
N GLU A 816 -14.15 35.96 72.74
CA GLU A 816 -14.19 36.50 74.11
C GLU A 816 -15.65 36.61 74.60
N ILE A 817 -16.03 35.68 75.49
CA ILE A 817 -17.37 35.58 76.06
C ILE A 817 -17.52 36.27 77.42
N ASN A 818 -18.56 37.11 77.54
CA ASN A 818 -18.90 37.83 78.76
C ASN A 818 -20.39 37.62 79.11
N TYR A 819 -20.68 36.97 80.25
CA TYR A 819 -22.02 36.48 80.57
C TYR A 819 -22.33 36.50 82.08
N SER A 820 -23.63 36.40 82.42
CA SER A 820 -24.08 36.25 83.81
C SER A 820 -24.17 34.79 84.22
N SER A 821 -23.51 34.40 85.32
CA SER A 821 -23.43 33.01 85.78
C SER A 821 -24.67 32.48 86.51
N GLU A 822 -25.68 33.31 86.76
CA GLU A 822 -26.92 32.91 87.45
C GLU A 822 -28.17 33.47 86.74
N VAL A 823 -29.20 32.62 86.59
CA VAL A 823 -30.53 32.97 86.08
C VAL A 823 -31.62 32.41 87.00
N LEU A 824 -32.71 33.17 87.18
CA LEU A 824 -33.90 32.72 87.91
C LEU A 824 -35.01 32.34 86.91
N LEU A 825 -35.54 31.12 87.02
CA LEU A 825 -36.74 30.70 86.30
C LEU A 825 -37.89 30.44 87.28
N TYR A 826 -39.12 30.64 86.81
CA TYR A 826 -40.34 30.43 87.58
C TYR A 826 -41.10 29.22 87.05
N VAL A 827 -41.65 28.38 87.93
CA VAL A 827 -42.42 27.21 87.49
C VAL A 827 -43.79 27.59 86.93
N ASN A 828 -44.26 26.78 85.99
CA ASN A 828 -45.63 26.82 85.46
C ASN A 828 -46.60 25.97 86.31
N GLU A 829 -47.84 25.84 85.82
CA GLU A 829 -48.95 25.12 86.47
C GLU A 829 -48.69 23.62 86.76
N ASN A 830 -47.60 23.04 86.24
CA ASN A 830 -47.19 21.65 86.47
C ASN A 830 -45.92 21.51 87.34
N CYS A 831 -45.50 22.56 88.04
CA CYS A 831 -44.22 22.66 88.76
C CYS A 831 -42.98 22.38 87.89
N LEU A 832 -43.02 22.85 86.64
CA LEU A 832 -41.92 22.79 85.67
C LEU A 832 -41.55 24.19 85.19
N ALA A 833 -40.27 24.51 85.15
CA ALA A 833 -39.75 25.70 84.48
C ALA A 833 -39.30 25.33 83.06
N GLU A 834 -39.77 26.08 82.07
CA GLU A 834 -39.35 25.93 80.67
C GLU A 834 -38.04 26.67 80.45
N VAL A 835 -37.07 26.00 79.83
CA VAL A 835 -35.74 26.54 79.52
C VAL A 835 -35.84 27.45 78.29
N PRO A 836 -35.62 28.77 78.43
CA PRO A 836 -35.58 29.66 77.28
C PRO A 836 -34.27 29.52 76.49
N ASP A 837 -34.20 30.20 75.36
CA ASP A 837 -32.94 30.51 74.70
C ASP A 837 -32.09 31.44 75.57
N PHE A 838 -30.86 31.03 75.87
CA PHE A 838 -29.92 31.76 76.70
C PHE A 838 -28.79 32.45 75.90
N SER A 839 -28.72 32.31 74.57
CA SER A 839 -27.71 32.97 73.72
C SER A 839 -27.62 34.48 74.01
N ASN A 840 -28.78 35.13 74.08
CA ASN A 840 -29.00 36.54 74.42
C ASN A 840 -28.50 37.00 75.82
N LEU A 841 -27.98 36.08 76.66
CA LEU A 841 -27.34 36.40 77.95
C LEU A 841 -25.81 36.39 77.91
N ILE A 842 -25.23 36.03 76.77
CA ILE A 842 -23.81 36.10 76.47
C ILE A 842 -23.62 37.28 75.51
N ALA A 843 -22.70 38.18 75.86
CA ALA A 843 -22.05 39.03 74.88
C ALA A 843 -20.76 38.32 74.47
N ALA A 844 -20.75 37.75 73.27
CA ALA A 844 -19.52 37.31 72.62
C ALA A 844 -19.07 38.40 71.64
N THR A 845 -17.77 38.61 71.57
CA THR A 845 -17.11 39.35 70.49
C THR A 845 -15.85 38.58 70.13
N ASP A 846 -15.67 38.35 68.84
CA ASP A 846 -14.43 37.81 68.31
C ASP A 846 -13.58 38.91 67.64
N ALA A 847 -12.32 38.61 67.31
CA ALA A 847 -11.42 39.50 66.60
C ALA A 847 -11.62 39.43 65.07
N CYS A 848 -11.80 38.23 64.51
CA CYS A 848 -11.92 38.00 63.07
C CYS A 848 -13.39 37.89 62.63
N SER A 849 -14.26 37.26 63.44
CA SER A 849 -15.64 36.95 63.05
C SER A 849 -16.72 37.87 63.64
N ASP A 850 -17.42 38.58 62.75
CA ASP A 850 -18.65 39.33 63.06
C ASP A 850 -19.88 38.40 63.28
N THR A 851 -19.75 37.08 63.05
CA THR A 851 -20.87 36.10 63.05
C THR A 851 -20.64 34.95 64.03
N ILE A 852 -21.28 35.03 65.19
CA ILE A 852 -21.13 34.05 66.28
C ILE A 852 -22.36 33.12 66.39
N TYR A 853 -22.09 31.81 66.46
CA TYR A 853 -23.04 30.73 66.73
C TYR A 853 -23.09 30.38 68.22
N TYR A 854 -24.25 29.85 68.66
CA TYR A 854 -24.52 29.52 70.07
C TYR A 854 -25.25 28.18 70.18
N LEU A 855 -24.71 27.25 70.97
CA LEU A 855 -25.26 25.92 71.20
C LEU A 855 -25.42 25.64 72.71
N GLN A 856 -26.66 25.55 73.20
CA GLN A 856 -26.94 25.26 74.61
C GLN A 856 -27.18 23.77 74.88
N SER A 857 -26.56 23.23 75.95
CA SER A 857 -26.54 21.80 76.27
C SER A 857 -27.82 21.25 76.95
N ILE A 858 -28.78 22.13 77.23
CA ILE A 858 -30.15 21.78 77.63
C ILE A 858 -31.08 22.41 76.59
N ALA A 859 -32.01 21.63 76.03
CA ALA A 859 -32.76 22.07 74.86
C ALA A 859 -33.68 23.27 75.16
N ILE A 860 -33.84 24.17 74.19
CA ILE A 860 -34.83 25.26 74.28
C ILE A 860 -36.21 24.62 74.34
N GLY A 861 -37.01 24.99 75.34
CA GLY A 861 -38.31 24.37 75.64
C GLY A 861 -38.24 23.14 76.57
N GLU A 862 -37.05 22.72 77.05
CA GLU A 862 -36.94 21.61 78.00
C GLU A 862 -37.50 22.01 79.39
N LEU A 863 -38.12 21.04 80.08
CA LEU A 863 -38.91 21.27 81.29
C LEU A 863 -38.18 20.77 82.55
N LEU A 864 -37.64 21.70 83.34
CA LEU A 864 -36.88 21.42 84.56
C LEU A 864 -37.76 21.49 85.83
N ASN A 865 -37.57 20.55 86.76
CA ASN A 865 -38.26 20.51 88.06
C ASN A 865 -37.35 20.83 89.27
N GLN A 866 -36.06 21.09 89.04
CA GLN A 866 -35.08 21.49 90.05
C GLN A 866 -33.99 22.36 89.41
N SER A 867 -33.24 23.10 90.24
CA SER A 867 -32.07 23.86 89.78
C SER A 867 -31.04 22.97 89.08
N SER A 868 -30.50 23.47 87.97
CA SER A 868 -29.56 22.77 87.08
C SER A 868 -28.52 23.77 86.53
N ASN A 869 -27.42 23.26 85.97
CA ASN A 869 -26.49 24.09 85.21
C ASN A 869 -26.69 23.81 83.71
N VAL A 870 -26.69 24.85 82.90
CA VAL A 870 -26.58 24.77 81.44
C VAL A 870 -25.19 25.25 81.02
N SER A 871 -24.56 24.55 80.08
CA SER A 871 -23.41 25.07 79.36
C SER A 871 -23.87 25.58 77.99
N ILE A 872 -23.24 26.64 77.53
CA ILE A 872 -23.49 27.22 76.21
C ILE A 872 -22.13 27.31 75.54
N GLU A 873 -21.98 26.54 74.48
CA GLU A 873 -20.83 26.54 73.60
C GLU A 873 -21.05 27.65 72.58
N VAL A 874 -20.03 28.47 72.38
CA VAL A 874 -20.04 29.66 71.53
C VAL A 874 -18.90 29.50 70.55
N SER A 875 -19.19 29.60 69.25
CA SER A 875 -18.19 29.56 68.20
C SER A 875 -18.37 30.69 67.20
N ASP A 876 -17.27 31.18 66.69
CA ASP A 876 -17.07 31.89 65.43
C ASP A 876 -17.42 31.00 64.21
N THR A 877 -17.06 31.51 63.04
CA THR A 877 -17.19 30.88 61.72
C THR A 877 -16.13 29.83 61.41
N SER A 878 -14.95 29.92 62.03
CA SER A 878 -13.79 29.05 61.76
C SER A 878 -13.80 27.79 62.64
N GLY A 879 -14.57 27.81 63.74
CA GLY A 879 -14.85 26.67 64.60
C GLY A 879 -14.16 26.73 65.97
N ASN A 880 -13.53 27.84 66.34
CA ASN A 880 -12.97 27.99 67.70
C ASN A 880 -14.11 28.02 68.73
N THR A 881 -13.86 27.54 69.96
CA THR A 881 -14.95 27.30 70.94
C THR A 881 -14.69 27.86 72.33
N SER A 882 -15.69 28.59 72.82
CA SER A 882 -15.67 29.30 74.11
C SER A 882 -16.92 28.91 74.92
N ILE A 883 -16.76 28.41 76.16
CA ILE A 883 -17.86 27.76 76.91
C ILE A 883 -18.34 28.58 78.11
N ALA A 884 -19.55 29.14 78.00
CA ALA A 884 -20.27 29.76 79.11
C ALA A 884 -20.95 28.72 80.01
N ASN A 885 -20.99 28.96 81.32
CA ASN A 885 -21.62 28.06 82.30
C ASN A 885 -22.60 28.85 83.20
N ILE A 886 -23.91 28.62 83.01
CA ILE A 886 -24.98 29.37 83.70
C ILE A 886 -25.72 28.45 84.68
N GLN A 887 -25.84 28.87 85.93
CA GLN A 887 -26.65 28.20 86.94
C GLN A 887 -28.11 28.68 86.89
N ILE A 888 -29.03 27.75 86.64
CA ILE A 888 -30.47 27.95 86.64
C ILE A 888 -31.02 27.69 88.05
N ASN A 889 -31.66 28.67 88.67
CA ASN A 889 -32.33 28.54 89.96
C ASN A 889 -33.85 28.64 89.79
N ILE A 890 -34.60 27.64 90.27
CA ILE A 890 -36.05 27.53 90.08
C ILE A 890 -36.81 28.04 91.32
N ILE A 891 -37.90 28.81 91.10
CA ILE A 891 -38.72 29.43 92.15
C ILE A 891 -40.22 29.18 91.87
N ASP A 892 -40.98 28.90 92.93
CA ASP A 892 -42.44 28.84 92.90
C ASP A 892 -43.08 30.02 93.65
N THR A 893 -44.23 30.47 93.17
CA THR A 893 -45.02 31.62 93.68
C THR A 893 -46.53 31.44 93.52
N ILE A 894 -47.01 30.28 93.06
CA ILE A 894 -48.42 30.03 92.75
C ILE A 894 -49.14 29.52 94.02
N PRO A 895 -50.33 30.03 94.38
CA PRO A 895 -51.11 29.50 95.50
C PRO A 895 -51.84 28.19 95.12
N PRO A 896 -52.03 27.26 96.08
CA PRO A 896 -52.75 26.00 95.84
C PRO A 896 -54.21 26.31 95.52
N GLN A 897 -54.75 25.83 94.41
CA GLN A 897 -56.13 26.10 94.00
C GLN A 897 -57.11 25.12 94.66
N ILE A 898 -57.94 25.61 95.59
CA ILE A 898 -58.97 24.78 96.23
C ILE A 898 -60.25 24.77 95.38
N ILE A 899 -60.46 23.66 94.67
CA ILE A 899 -61.66 23.44 93.86
C ILE A 899 -62.79 22.95 94.77
N CYS A 900 -63.73 23.86 95.06
CA CYS A 900 -64.97 23.50 95.71
C CYS A 900 -65.83 22.57 94.83
N PRO A 901 -66.66 21.70 95.44
CA PRO A 901 -67.79 21.09 94.77
C PRO A 901 -68.66 22.17 94.10
N GLU A 902 -69.29 21.83 92.98
CA GLU A 902 -70.38 22.64 92.44
C GLU A 902 -71.49 22.78 93.49
N ASN A 903 -72.34 23.81 93.35
CA ASN A 903 -73.52 23.90 94.20
C ASN A 903 -74.32 22.59 94.08
N ILE A 904 -74.71 21.97 95.20
CA ILE A 904 -75.15 20.57 95.13
C ILE A 904 -76.60 20.47 94.71
N GLU A 905 -76.70 20.20 93.42
CA GLU A 905 -77.84 20.32 92.53
C GLU A 905 -78.81 19.10 92.66
N SER A 906 -79.14 18.79 93.94
CA SER A 906 -79.90 17.66 94.51
C SER A 906 -81.44 17.80 94.55
N THR A 907 -82.15 16.68 94.81
CA THR A 907 -83.59 16.63 95.13
C THR A 907 -83.92 15.88 96.46
N LEU A 908 -82.93 15.70 97.35
CA LEU A 908 -83.06 15.00 98.65
C LEU A 908 -82.29 15.74 99.78
N PRO A 909 -82.68 15.62 101.08
CA PRO A 909 -82.21 16.50 102.17
C PRO A 909 -81.08 15.96 103.08
N GLU A 910 -80.75 14.67 103.00
CA GLU A 910 -79.53 14.11 103.62
C GLU A 910 -78.49 14.04 102.51
N ILE A 911 -77.41 14.82 102.64
CA ILE A 911 -76.56 15.20 101.51
C ILE A 911 -75.10 14.89 101.86
N GLU A 912 -74.64 13.76 101.32
CA GLU A 912 -73.22 13.47 101.21
C GLU A 912 -72.65 14.33 100.07
N TYR A 913 -71.60 15.07 100.38
CA TYR A 913 -70.82 15.85 99.42
C TYR A 913 -69.36 15.37 99.43
N VAL A 914 -68.63 15.56 98.33
CA VAL A 914 -67.19 15.26 98.29
C VAL A 914 -66.45 16.45 98.89
N GLU A 915 -65.51 16.23 99.83
CA GLU A 915 -64.73 17.34 100.37
C GLU A 915 -63.90 18.02 99.25
N PRO A 916 -63.70 19.35 99.30
CA PRO A 916 -63.06 20.10 98.22
C PRO A 916 -61.75 19.48 97.75
N GLN A 917 -61.57 19.43 96.44
CA GLN A 917 -60.36 18.88 95.83
C GLN A 917 -59.32 20.00 95.77
N ILE A 918 -58.19 19.79 96.44
CA ILE A 918 -57.03 20.66 96.22
C ILE A 918 -56.35 20.19 94.94
N LEU A 919 -56.18 21.11 94.00
CA LEU A 919 -55.13 21.00 92.99
C LEU A 919 -54.06 22.02 93.34
N ASP A 920 -52.81 21.57 93.31
CA ASP A 920 -51.64 22.40 93.52
C ASP A 920 -50.61 21.97 92.49
N ASN A 921 -49.82 22.91 91.98
CA ASN A 921 -48.79 22.60 90.98
C ASN A 921 -47.73 21.66 91.60
N CYS A 922 -47.46 21.81 92.90
CA CYS A 922 -46.52 21.02 93.68
C CYS A 922 -47.22 20.14 94.74
N ASN A 923 -46.55 19.07 95.19
CA ASN A 923 -47.14 18.08 96.11
C ASN A 923 -46.93 18.43 97.59
N GLY A 924 -47.96 18.89 98.31
CA GLY A 924 -47.94 18.86 99.79
C GLY A 924 -48.89 19.79 100.55
N VAL A 925 -50.20 19.70 100.30
CA VAL A 925 -51.17 20.70 100.80
C VAL A 925 -52.03 20.19 101.97
N LEU A 926 -52.34 21.08 102.92
CA LEU A 926 -53.25 20.86 104.04
C LEU A 926 -54.65 21.43 103.74
N LEU A 927 -55.71 20.68 104.07
CA LEU A 927 -57.12 21.10 103.94
C LEU A 927 -57.77 21.22 105.33
N GLU A 928 -58.49 22.31 105.61
CA GLU A 928 -59.29 22.49 106.84
C GLU A 928 -60.70 23.03 106.54
N LEU A 929 -61.72 22.51 107.24
CA LEU A 929 -63.11 23.02 107.19
C LEU A 929 -63.22 24.25 108.09
N THR A 930 -63.49 25.42 107.51
CA THR A 930 -63.47 26.71 108.22
C THR A 930 -64.86 27.22 108.61
N GLU A 931 -65.90 26.99 107.80
CA GLU A 931 -67.30 27.27 108.16
C GLU A 931 -68.29 26.23 107.60
N GLY A 932 -69.39 25.96 108.33
CA GLY A 932 -70.47 25.08 107.89
C GLY A 932 -70.61 23.76 108.66
N LEU A 933 -71.09 22.71 107.97
CA LEU A 933 -71.34 21.36 108.47
C LEU A 933 -70.68 20.32 107.55
N ALA A 934 -69.92 19.39 108.13
CA ALA A 934 -69.20 18.35 107.40
C ALA A 934 -70.12 17.41 106.57
N SER A 935 -69.55 16.74 105.57
CA SER A 935 -70.28 15.81 104.69
C SER A 935 -71.01 14.70 105.44
N GLY A 936 -72.19 14.30 104.94
CA GLY A 936 -73.09 13.37 105.62
C GLY A 936 -73.85 13.98 106.81
N SER A 937 -73.71 15.29 107.06
CA SER A 937 -74.62 16.02 107.96
C SER A 937 -76.03 16.12 107.36
N THR A 938 -77.02 16.36 108.22
CA THR A 938 -78.38 16.67 107.78
C THR A 938 -78.50 18.15 107.45
N PHE A 939 -78.78 18.47 106.18
CA PHE A 939 -78.78 19.84 105.68
C PHE A 939 -80.15 20.52 105.87
N PRO A 940 -80.21 21.77 106.39
CA PRO A 940 -81.46 22.51 106.49
C PRO A 940 -81.95 22.97 105.11
N GLU A 941 -83.28 23.05 104.96
CA GLU A 941 -83.96 23.39 103.71
C GLU A 941 -83.57 24.78 103.17
N GLY A 942 -83.23 24.84 101.88
CA GLY A 942 -82.65 26.01 101.23
C GLY A 942 -81.13 25.94 101.17
N TYR A 943 -80.48 27.09 101.00
CA TYR A 943 -79.03 27.17 100.87
C TYR A 943 -78.34 27.12 102.24
N THR A 944 -77.44 26.15 102.42
CA THR A 944 -76.41 26.17 103.46
C THR A 944 -75.07 26.41 102.79
N THR A 945 -74.27 27.35 103.30
CA THR A 945 -72.90 27.56 102.84
C THR A 945 -71.93 26.67 103.62
N ILE A 946 -71.02 26.03 102.89
CA ILE A 946 -69.89 25.26 103.41
C ILE A 946 -68.61 25.92 102.90
N GLU A 947 -67.61 26.11 103.77
CA GLU A 947 -66.34 26.78 103.44
C GLU A 947 -65.14 25.98 103.97
N TYR A 948 -64.11 25.84 103.12
CA TYR A 948 -62.84 25.20 103.43
C TYR A 948 -61.67 26.09 103.00
N THR A 949 -60.49 25.84 103.56
CA THR A 949 -59.24 26.53 103.20
C THR A 949 -58.12 25.52 102.98
N ALA A 950 -57.29 25.78 101.95
CA ALA A 950 -56.10 25.01 101.61
C ALA A 950 -54.82 25.80 101.91
N THR A 951 -53.71 25.12 102.21
CA THR A 951 -52.40 25.74 102.47
C THR A 951 -51.26 24.82 102.06
N ASP A 952 -50.35 25.31 101.21
CA ASP A 952 -49.23 24.54 100.64
C ASP A 952 -48.00 24.47 101.56
N THR A 953 -46.88 23.94 101.05
CA THR A 953 -45.59 23.93 101.79
C THR A 953 -44.81 25.25 101.73
N ALA A 954 -45.13 26.15 100.80
CA ALA A 954 -44.56 27.49 100.67
C ALA A 954 -45.25 28.54 101.55
N MET A 955 -46.37 28.17 102.20
CA MET A 955 -47.30 28.99 102.98
C MET A 955 -48.23 29.91 102.16
N ASN A 956 -48.47 29.60 100.89
CA ASN A 956 -49.57 30.19 100.13
C ASN A 956 -50.90 29.52 100.52
N THR A 957 -52.01 30.26 100.38
CA THR A 957 -53.34 29.84 100.84
C THR A 957 -54.43 30.22 99.86
N ASP A 958 -55.44 29.37 99.68
CA ASP A 958 -56.68 29.67 98.98
C ASP A 958 -57.89 29.11 99.75
N SER A 959 -59.08 29.66 99.50
CA SER A 959 -60.31 29.35 100.25
C SER A 959 -61.53 29.34 99.33
N CYS A 960 -62.32 28.27 99.41
CA CYS A 960 -63.54 28.14 98.61
C CYS A 960 -64.77 27.92 99.50
N SER A 961 -65.93 28.37 99.00
CA SER A 961 -67.23 27.99 99.56
C SER A 961 -68.23 27.60 98.48
N PHE A 962 -69.17 26.72 98.84
CA PHE A 962 -70.25 26.25 97.97
C PHE A 962 -71.58 26.10 98.74
N THR A 963 -72.68 25.93 98.00
CA THR A 963 -74.06 25.81 98.52
C THR A 963 -74.82 24.65 97.86
N VAL A 964 -76.18 24.53 97.96
CA VAL A 964 -76.92 23.28 97.65
C VAL A 964 -78.34 23.53 96.94
N HIS A 965 -78.46 23.45 95.55
CA HIS A 965 -79.54 23.65 94.43
C HIS A 965 -79.05 23.12 92.99
N TYR A 966 -79.76 22.90 91.74
CA TYR A 966 -79.82 22.07 90.31
C TYR A 966 -79.04 21.72 88.75
N GLU A 967 -78.18 22.29 87.74
CA GLU A 967 -77.83 21.70 86.22
C GLU A 967 -76.48 21.94 85.17
N PRO A 968 -76.08 21.19 83.97
CA PRO A 968 -74.74 21.14 83.00
C PRO A 968 -74.55 20.89 81.31
N ILE A 969 -73.33 20.73 80.52
CA ILE A 969 -72.99 20.61 78.90
C ILE A 969 -71.63 19.93 78.09
N VAL A 970 -71.27 19.96 76.68
CA VAL A 970 -70.17 19.16 75.74
C VAL A 970 -69.79 19.52 74.09
N ILE A 971 -68.91 19.18 72.96
CA ILE A 971 -67.62 18.43 72.22
C ILE A 971 -67.05 18.68 70.60
N ILE A 972 -65.90 18.08 69.94
CA ILE A 972 -65.34 17.63 68.43
C ILE A 972 -64.10 18.16 67.39
N SER A 973 -63.49 17.44 66.28
CA SER A 973 -62.24 17.74 65.25
C SER A 973 -61.84 16.96 63.78
N THR A 974 -60.67 17.12 62.92
CA THR A 974 -60.25 16.54 61.44
C THR A 974 -58.69 16.39 60.75
N MET A 975 -58.30 16.28 59.34
CA MET A 975 -56.95 15.82 58.54
C MET A 975 -56.61 16.28 56.94
N GLN A 976 -55.65 16.03 55.87
CA GLN A 976 -54.39 15.24 55.25
C GLN A 976 -53.63 15.72 53.80
N SER A 977 -52.47 15.17 53.12
CA SER A 977 -51.66 15.57 51.79
C SER A 977 -50.66 14.59 50.83
N ASN A 978 -49.80 14.97 49.74
CA ASN A 978 -48.94 14.17 48.62
C ASN A 978 -47.70 14.80 47.65
N GLU A 979 -46.83 14.10 46.72
CA GLU A 979 -45.50 14.53 45.90
C GLU A 979 -44.87 13.76 44.51
N ILE A 980 -43.74 14.12 43.67
CA ILE A 980 -43.07 13.59 42.28
C ILE A 980 -41.47 13.83 41.73
N THR A 981 -40.65 13.05 40.84
CA THR A 981 -39.22 13.24 40.05
C THR A 981 -38.66 12.20 38.88
N ILE A 982 -37.39 12.29 38.21
CA ILE A 982 -36.62 11.45 37.09
C ILE A 982 -34.97 11.58 36.83
N TYR A 983 -34.17 10.86 35.88
CA TYR A 983 -32.61 10.74 35.55
C TYR A 983 -32.18 9.99 34.13
N PRO A 984 -30.96 9.54 33.50
CA PRO A 984 -29.43 9.83 33.16
C PRO A 984 -28.75 9.52 31.66
N ASN A 985 -27.37 9.56 31.30
CA ASN A 985 -26.58 9.24 29.97
C ASN A 985 -25.11 9.88 29.77
N PRO A 986 -24.06 9.50 28.92
CA PRO A 986 -23.77 8.32 28.03
C PRO A 986 -23.67 6.97 28.75
N ALA A 987 -23.54 5.88 27.99
CA ALA A 987 -23.55 4.52 28.55
C ALA A 987 -22.76 3.47 27.74
N ASN A 988 -21.69 2.95 28.34
CA ASN A 988 -21.14 1.64 28.03
C ASN A 988 -22.08 0.57 28.64
N SER A 989 -22.37 -0.51 27.91
CA SER A 989 -23.08 -1.73 28.37
C SER A 989 -24.53 -1.63 28.92
N PHE A 990 -24.90 -0.67 29.78
CA PHE A 990 -26.20 -0.66 30.49
C PHE A 990 -26.83 0.73 30.71
N LEU A 991 -28.17 0.81 30.67
CA LEU A 991 -28.96 2.05 30.75
C LEU A 991 -30.17 1.96 31.72
N TYR A 992 -30.54 3.04 32.43
CA TYR A 992 -31.59 3.06 33.48
C TYR A 992 -32.64 4.20 33.37
N ILE A 993 -33.87 4.00 33.89
CA ILE A 993 -35.05 4.92 33.73
C ILE A 993 -35.96 4.97 34.98
N ASN A 994 -36.57 6.11 35.38
CA ASN A 994 -37.39 6.27 36.64
C ASN A 994 -38.61 7.23 36.49
N ILE A 995 -39.66 7.09 37.33
CA ILE A 995 -40.82 8.00 37.50
C ILE A 995 -41.35 7.90 38.95
N LYS A 996 -41.47 8.99 39.74
CA LYS A 996 -42.12 8.90 41.07
C LYS A 996 -43.60 8.48 40.99
N ASN A 997 -43.99 7.56 41.88
CA ASN A 997 -45.36 7.07 42.11
C ASN A 997 -46.04 6.32 40.94
N LYS A 998 -45.32 5.91 39.88
CA LYS A 998 -45.81 4.97 38.87
C LYS A 998 -44.64 4.26 38.15
N ALA A 999 -44.76 2.97 37.83
CA ALA A 999 -43.81 2.28 36.95
C ALA A 999 -44.23 2.35 35.47
N PRO A 1000 -43.27 2.55 34.52
CA PRO A 1000 -43.54 2.55 33.07
C PRO A 1000 -43.76 1.14 32.50
N ASN A 1001 -44.44 1.07 31.35
CA ASN A 1001 -45.01 -0.16 30.80
C ASN A 1001 -44.56 -0.48 29.37
N ASP A 1002 -44.18 0.52 28.58
CA ASP A 1002 -43.78 0.39 27.17
C ASP A 1002 -42.46 1.15 26.94
N ILE A 1003 -41.46 0.44 26.39
CA ILE A 1003 -40.09 0.94 26.11
C ILE A 1003 -39.65 0.40 24.75
N GLN A 1004 -39.09 1.27 23.90
CA GLN A 1004 -38.56 0.94 22.56
C GLN A 1004 -37.29 1.79 22.31
N ILE A 1005 -36.28 1.19 21.66
CA ILE A 1005 -35.02 1.85 21.22
C ILE A 1005 -34.95 1.84 19.69
N PHE A 1006 -34.36 2.89 19.10
CA PHE A 1006 -34.21 3.08 17.67
C PHE A 1006 -32.82 3.63 17.33
N ASP A 1007 -32.29 3.26 16.15
CA ASP A 1007 -31.11 3.88 15.54
C ASP A 1007 -31.44 5.29 14.98
N PRO A 1008 -30.44 6.07 14.50
CA PRO A 1008 -30.68 7.39 13.90
C PRO A 1008 -31.59 7.37 12.67
N VAL A 1009 -31.58 6.26 11.91
CA VAL A 1009 -32.36 6.06 10.68
C VAL A 1009 -33.84 5.69 10.98
N GLY A 1010 -34.14 5.29 12.22
CA GLY A 1010 -35.47 4.99 12.73
C GLY A 1010 -35.82 3.49 12.82
N ASN A 1011 -34.88 2.58 12.58
CA ASN A 1011 -35.12 1.14 12.73
C ASN A 1011 -35.25 0.76 14.21
N SER A 1012 -36.20 -0.11 14.54
CA SER A 1012 -36.43 -0.54 15.92
C SER A 1012 -35.46 -1.62 16.36
N LEU A 1013 -34.53 -1.28 17.25
CA LEU A 1013 -33.52 -2.18 17.79
C LEU A 1013 -34.08 -3.05 18.94
N LYS A 1014 -33.56 -4.27 19.07
CA LYS A 1014 -34.16 -5.33 19.90
C LYS A 1014 -33.25 -5.75 21.05
N VAL A 1015 -33.23 -4.92 22.09
CA VAL A 1015 -32.42 -5.07 23.31
C VAL A 1015 -33.11 -5.93 24.40
N GLU A 1016 -32.32 -6.54 25.29
CA GLU A 1016 -32.81 -7.18 26.51
C GLU A 1016 -33.01 -6.14 27.65
N SER A 1017 -34.02 -6.34 28.51
CA SER A 1017 -34.32 -5.40 29.60
C SER A 1017 -34.90 -6.06 30.86
N THR A 1018 -34.52 -5.51 32.02
CA THR A 1018 -34.83 -6.02 33.37
C THR A 1018 -35.63 -4.98 34.14
N LYS A 1019 -36.76 -5.37 34.76
CA LYS A 1019 -37.55 -4.44 35.60
C LYS A 1019 -37.06 -4.45 37.05
N LEU A 1020 -36.60 -3.29 37.52
CA LEU A 1020 -36.17 -3.03 38.89
C LEU A 1020 -37.28 -2.33 39.70
N ASN A 1021 -37.06 -2.13 41.00
CA ASN A 1021 -38.10 -1.67 41.92
C ASN A 1021 -38.25 -0.13 41.94
N GLY A 1022 -38.82 0.42 40.85
CA GLY A 1022 -38.97 1.87 40.63
C GLY A 1022 -38.25 2.35 39.37
N SER A 1023 -37.38 1.51 38.80
CA SER A 1023 -36.66 1.76 37.56
C SER A 1023 -36.70 0.56 36.60
N ILE A 1024 -36.23 0.75 35.38
CA ILE A 1024 -35.96 -0.32 34.40
C ILE A 1024 -34.52 -0.19 33.92
N GLU A 1025 -33.86 -1.32 33.72
CA GLU A 1025 -32.49 -1.54 33.26
C GLU A 1025 -32.52 -2.16 31.85
N ILE A 1026 -31.57 -1.81 31.00
CA ILE A 1026 -31.47 -2.27 29.60
C ILE A 1026 -30.02 -2.63 29.30
N ASN A 1027 -29.78 -3.75 28.63
CA ASN A 1027 -28.47 -4.17 28.12
C ASN A 1027 -28.28 -3.66 26.67
N ILE A 1028 -27.14 -3.03 26.40
CA ILE A 1028 -26.77 -2.43 25.10
C ILE A 1028 -25.40 -2.92 24.58
N ASN A 1029 -24.87 -4.04 25.09
CA ASN A 1029 -23.61 -4.63 24.58
C ASN A 1029 -23.69 -5.11 23.13
N GLU A 1030 -24.87 -5.46 22.63
CA GLU A 1030 -25.09 -5.87 21.22
C GLU A 1030 -25.32 -4.66 20.28
N LEU A 1031 -25.11 -3.42 20.77
CA LEU A 1031 -25.13 -2.22 19.94
C LEU A 1031 -23.69 -1.76 19.66
N ILE A 1032 -23.41 -1.42 18.41
CA ILE A 1032 -22.19 -0.72 18.01
C ILE A 1032 -22.11 0.66 18.70
N PRO A 1033 -20.93 1.29 18.79
CA PRO A 1033 -20.79 2.67 19.23
C PRO A 1033 -21.72 3.62 18.44
N GLY A 1034 -22.17 4.70 19.08
CA GLY A 1034 -22.96 5.76 18.42
C GLY A 1034 -24.24 6.20 19.14
N PHE A 1035 -25.07 6.94 18.42
CA PHE A 1035 -26.22 7.67 18.96
C PHE A 1035 -27.56 6.92 18.82
N TYR A 1036 -28.36 6.89 19.88
CA TYR A 1036 -29.62 6.13 19.93
C TYR A 1036 -30.80 6.89 20.58
N PHE A 1037 -32.02 6.58 20.14
CA PHE A 1037 -33.26 7.16 20.68
C PHE A 1037 -34.05 6.16 21.53
N ILE A 1038 -34.65 6.61 22.63
CA ILE A 1038 -35.48 5.79 23.54
C ILE A 1038 -36.81 6.45 23.87
N LYS A 1039 -37.87 5.63 23.97
CA LYS A 1039 -39.27 6.07 24.14
C LYS A 1039 -39.94 5.34 25.29
N VAL A 1040 -40.55 6.07 26.24
CA VAL A 1040 -41.05 5.54 27.52
C VAL A 1040 -42.44 6.11 27.86
N ASP A 1041 -43.46 5.25 27.97
CA ASP A 1041 -44.86 5.61 28.34
C ASP A 1041 -45.48 6.78 27.51
N GLY A 1042 -44.87 7.14 26.36
CA GLY A 1042 -45.27 8.23 25.45
C GLY A 1042 -44.31 9.43 25.38
N VAL A 1043 -43.25 9.48 26.20
CA VAL A 1043 -42.20 10.52 26.19
C VAL A 1043 -40.94 9.98 25.50
N ILE A 1044 -40.17 10.82 24.81
CA ILE A 1044 -38.95 10.44 24.07
C ILE A 1044 -37.71 11.12 24.70
N LYS A 1045 -36.58 10.42 24.69
CA LYS A 1045 -35.23 10.86 25.07
C LYS A 1045 -34.20 10.22 24.11
N SER A 1046 -32.96 10.65 24.19
CA SER A 1046 -31.80 10.09 23.48
C SER A 1046 -30.73 9.61 24.47
N PHE A 1047 -29.81 8.77 24.01
CA PHE A 1047 -28.58 8.42 24.70
C PHE A 1047 -27.46 8.06 23.71
N ILE A 1048 -26.22 8.04 24.17
CA ILE A 1048 -25.02 7.66 23.41
C ILE A 1048 -24.45 6.36 23.99
N LYS A 1049 -24.07 5.43 23.11
CA LYS A 1049 -23.29 4.23 23.39
C LYS A 1049 -21.81 4.54 23.10
N LYS A 1050 -20.96 4.47 24.14
CA LYS A 1050 -19.54 4.15 23.96
C LYS A 1050 -19.46 2.64 23.80
#